data_AF-A0A2N2KV84-F1
#
_entry.id   AF-A0A2N2KV84-F1
#
_cell.length_a   1.000
_cell.length_b   1.000
_cell.length_c   1.000
_cell.angle_alpha   90.00
_cell.angle_beta   90.00
_cell.angle_gamma   90.00
#
_symmetry.space_group_name_H-M   'P 1'
#
loop_
_entity.id
_entity.type
_entity.pdbx_description
1 polymer ?
#
loop_
_entity_poly.entity_id
_entity_poly.type
_entity_poly.pdbx_seq_one_letter_code
_entity_poly.pdbx_strand_id
1 'polypeptide(L)'
;MRTRIFILLLLLVTCLNLLAEEQGHGARKVIIGGDFSFPPYEFINNQNLPDGYNVELSKALCRQLNWVPEFRLAKWALVRQWLDKGDIDLIQGMAFSIERAHLMTFSESHAQTWRSIFVRKGSKIKETKDILNATIVLQKGDIAKDFLKRINFHGIIIEVPTQGDALKLLDSGQYDASIVNHMNGMYIVKQEPLKHIKALPTRILQREYCFASKDPKLIEEVDKALLIMSQNGQLAAIQEKWFARYDLYSEPLLANSTQSILIILTLFLALSILVLAVFYFRKNRNHRRAMQAEFAIRASIETELSREYRIFMKGPVIIYKMQQEPPTPLMVSENIDQWGYTVEEIIDMGDKFQEIIFSEDKLAFLTKPPEDDKDEFTVKSYRVITKSGELRWVMDYAARIDNAKIKPLYYGYMMDITSQKNLEAQLMESKEKAEAANTAKGHFLATMSHEIRTPLNGIMGFLQVLMQMDANPEQKEYYEIMYKSGRSLMKIINDILDFSKIESGKLELIINDFNPRILLDDILRAFPVQNTKPGLEIRCIINERIPNVLHGDQLRLKQVLINLLQNAMKFTETGFVEINVDIYTQSNTDIRLLFSVTDTGIGIDPRKQEDIFDNFSQGDSHVTSKYGGTGLGLSIVKRLVELMNGFIWVESEQGHGSSFFFILPFSIKSAQPEPEQTQATHPEIMLQHLPGMEVLLVEDEPINQAVTRRQLEGWGIKVSIAANGHEALDYCSVRSFDAVLMDIQMPLMDGITATQILREREAKQNLHTPIIAFTAAALVGDRERFLACGMDDYISKPVDMNLLYACLRKYAKQNQ
;
A
#
# COMPACT_ATOMS: atom_id res chain seq x y z
N MET A 1 31.37 58.76 50.51
CA MET A 1 31.12 57.38 49.98
C MET A 1 29.64 57.01 49.88
N ARG A 2 28.75 57.48 50.78
CA ARG A 2 27.30 57.22 50.72
C ARG A 2 26.57 57.72 49.45
N THR A 3 27.08 58.74 48.77
CA THR A 3 26.47 59.29 47.54
C THR A 3 26.69 58.42 46.30
N ARG A 4 27.73 57.58 46.26
CA ARG A 4 27.95 56.61 45.15
C ARG A 4 27.03 55.39 45.23
N ILE A 5 26.62 55.00 46.44
CA ILE A 5 25.65 53.90 46.64
C ILE A 5 24.25 54.34 46.21
N PHE A 6 23.89 55.61 46.41
CA PHE A 6 22.58 56.12 45.99
C PHE A 6 22.45 56.20 44.46
N ILE A 7 23.52 56.57 43.75
CA ILE A 7 23.54 56.57 42.28
C ILE A 7 23.54 55.14 41.73
N LEU A 8 24.20 54.18 42.40
CA LEU A 8 24.15 52.77 42.00
C LEU A 8 22.76 52.16 42.22
N LEU A 9 22.07 52.53 43.29
CA LEU A 9 20.69 52.08 43.53
C LEU A 9 19.71 52.73 42.55
N LEU A 10 19.91 54.00 42.20
CA LEU A 10 19.08 54.65 41.19
C LEU A 10 19.30 54.05 39.80
N LEU A 11 20.54 53.67 39.44
CA LEU A 11 20.86 52.94 38.21
C LEU A 11 20.32 51.50 38.20
N LEU A 12 20.25 50.83 39.36
CA LEU A 12 19.63 49.51 39.46
C LEU A 12 18.10 49.60 39.33
N VAL A 13 17.48 50.64 39.87
CA VAL A 13 16.04 50.86 39.74
C VAL A 13 15.67 51.34 38.33
N THR A 14 16.53 52.12 37.65
CA THR A 14 16.32 52.44 36.23
C THR A 14 16.62 51.27 35.31
N CYS A 15 17.56 50.37 35.63
CA CYS A 15 17.75 49.12 34.89
C CYS A 15 16.61 48.11 35.13
N LEU A 16 15.99 48.08 36.32
CA LEU A 16 14.80 47.26 36.55
C LEU A 16 13.54 47.81 35.88
N ASN A 17 13.44 49.13 35.71
CA ASN A 17 12.33 49.73 34.97
C ASN A 17 12.52 49.71 33.44
N LEU A 18 13.76 49.64 32.94
CA LEU A 18 14.06 49.39 31.50
C LEU A 18 13.94 47.91 31.09
N LEU A 19 13.75 46.99 32.04
CA LEU A 19 13.33 45.61 31.79
C LEU A 19 11.80 45.43 31.92
N ALA A 20 11.07 46.51 32.15
CA ALA A 20 9.61 46.54 32.35
C ALA A 20 8.85 47.42 31.32
N GLU A 21 9.52 47.83 30.24
CA GLU A 21 8.94 48.31 28.98
C GLU A 21 9.31 47.26 27.92
N GLU A 22 8.44 46.64 27.13
CA GLU A 22 7.18 47.07 26.54
C GLU A 22 6.48 45.82 25.96
N GLN A 23 5.14 45.91 25.88
CA GLN A 23 4.19 45.04 25.16
C GLN A 23 3.64 43.82 25.90
N GLY A 24 2.69 44.11 26.80
CA GLY A 24 1.57 43.21 27.02
C GLY A 24 0.80 42.96 25.73
N HIS A 25 0.81 41.71 25.27
CA HIS A 25 -0.29 41.17 24.48
C HIS A 25 -1.25 40.51 25.47
N GLY A 26 -2.49 41.02 25.56
CA GLY A 26 -3.54 40.31 26.28
C GLY A 26 -3.66 38.88 25.76
N ALA A 27 -3.85 37.91 26.66
CA ALA A 27 -3.90 36.50 26.29
C ALA A 27 -4.90 36.27 25.15
N ARG A 28 -4.42 35.73 24.02
CA ARG A 28 -5.21 35.50 22.80
C ARG A 28 -6.31 34.50 23.12
N LYS A 29 -7.57 34.84 22.83
CA LYS A 29 -8.67 33.87 22.90
C LYS A 29 -8.62 32.98 21.66
N VAL A 30 -8.78 31.68 21.85
CA VAL A 30 -8.83 30.69 20.77
C VAL A 30 -10.02 29.75 20.99
N ILE A 31 -10.81 29.53 19.94
CA ILE A 31 -11.97 28.64 19.98
C ILE A 31 -11.54 27.29 19.42
N ILE A 32 -11.57 26.25 20.26
CA ILE A 32 -11.09 24.91 19.93
C ILE A 32 -12.28 23.96 19.78
N GLY A 33 -12.46 23.40 18.59
CA GLY A 33 -13.50 22.44 18.25
C GLY A 33 -13.06 20.98 18.38
N GLY A 34 -13.96 20.09 18.81
CA GLY A 34 -13.71 18.65 18.91
C GLY A 34 -14.99 17.82 19.00
N ASP A 35 -14.89 16.50 18.85
CA ASP A 35 -16.05 15.60 18.89
C ASP A 35 -16.36 15.09 20.31
N PHE A 36 -17.49 15.50 20.92
CA PHE A 36 -17.82 15.07 22.29
C PHE A 36 -18.06 13.55 22.45
N SER A 37 -18.20 12.82 21.36
CA SER A 37 -18.52 11.39 21.35
C SER A 37 -17.30 10.48 21.18
N PHE A 38 -16.10 10.99 21.45
CA PHE A 38 -14.85 10.29 21.13
C PHE A 38 -13.88 10.11 22.33
N PRO A 39 -14.30 9.46 23.44
CA PRO A 39 -13.39 9.16 24.55
C PRO A 39 -12.32 8.12 24.16
N PRO A 40 -11.16 8.04 24.82
CA PRO A 40 -10.65 8.97 25.84
C PRO A 40 -10.05 10.25 25.25
N TYR A 41 -10.17 10.48 23.94
CA TYR A 41 -9.57 11.62 23.26
C TYR A 41 -10.25 12.93 23.62
N GLU A 42 -11.57 13.02 23.42
CA GLU A 42 -12.37 14.17 23.83
C GLU A 42 -13.82 13.79 24.07
N PHE A 43 -14.39 14.28 25.17
CA PHE A 43 -15.76 14.01 25.56
C PHE A 43 -16.25 15.03 26.58
N ILE A 44 -17.56 15.02 26.84
CA ILE A 44 -18.16 15.77 27.94
C ILE A 44 -18.26 14.85 29.15
N ASN A 45 -17.63 15.22 30.26
CA ASN A 45 -17.64 14.42 31.48
C ASN A 45 -18.96 14.57 32.27
N ASN A 46 -19.11 13.82 33.37
CA ASN A 46 -20.33 13.82 34.20
C ASN A 46 -20.66 15.19 34.85
N GLN A 47 -19.71 16.13 34.85
CA GLN A 47 -19.90 17.50 35.33
C GLN A 47 -20.28 18.48 34.20
N ASN A 48 -20.58 17.94 33.01
CA ASN A 48 -20.90 18.69 31.80
C ASN A 48 -19.75 19.60 31.31
N LEU A 49 -18.51 19.20 31.56
CA LEU A 49 -17.30 19.91 31.13
C LEU A 49 -16.50 19.13 30.08
N PRO A 50 -15.84 19.81 29.12
CA PRO A 50 -14.88 19.20 28.20
C PRO A 50 -13.71 18.53 28.93
N ASP A 51 -13.49 17.26 28.61
CA ASP A 51 -12.46 16.40 29.19
C ASP A 51 -11.89 15.43 28.14
N GLY A 52 -10.76 14.79 28.45
CA GLY A 52 -10.06 13.88 27.54
C GLY A 52 -8.64 14.33 27.16
N TYR A 53 -7.91 13.42 26.52
CA TYR A 53 -6.52 13.62 26.09
C TYR A 53 -6.33 14.90 25.25
N ASN A 54 -7.11 15.09 24.19
CA ASN A 54 -7.00 16.24 23.32
C ASN A 54 -7.37 17.53 24.06
N VAL A 55 -8.37 17.49 24.95
CA VAL A 55 -8.77 18.67 25.73
C VAL A 55 -7.66 19.07 26.71
N GLU A 56 -7.02 18.10 27.38
CA GLU A 56 -5.91 18.36 28.29
C GLU A 56 -4.66 18.83 27.55
N LEU A 57 -4.37 18.23 26.39
CA LEU A 57 -3.30 18.66 25.50
C LEU A 57 -3.52 20.10 25.01
N SER A 58 -4.72 20.43 24.53
CA SER A 58 -5.11 21.78 24.12
C SER A 58 -4.97 22.78 25.27
N LYS A 59 -5.36 22.43 26.51
CA LYS A 59 -5.15 23.28 27.69
C LYS A 59 -3.67 23.51 27.99
N ALA A 60 -2.84 22.47 27.89
CA ALA A 60 -1.40 22.57 28.10
C ALA A 60 -0.71 23.41 27.01
N LEU A 61 -1.11 23.21 25.75
CA LEU A 61 -0.67 23.99 24.60
C LEU A 61 -1.02 25.48 24.74
N CYS A 62 -2.26 25.78 25.12
CA CYS A 62 -2.69 27.16 25.35
C CYS A 62 -1.91 27.82 26.50
N ARG A 63 -1.52 27.08 27.55
CA ARG A 63 -0.65 27.64 28.61
C ARG A 63 0.74 27.97 28.10
N GLN A 64 1.31 27.15 27.21
CA GLN A 64 2.62 27.43 26.59
C GLN A 64 2.58 28.66 25.69
N LEU A 65 1.48 28.86 24.96
CA LEU A 65 1.30 29.96 24.02
C LEU A 65 0.66 31.22 24.64
N ASN A 66 0.38 31.21 25.94
CA ASN A 66 -0.36 32.27 26.64
C ASN A 66 -1.73 32.59 26.00
N TRP A 67 -2.47 31.55 25.64
CA TRP A 67 -3.83 31.60 25.08
C TRP A 67 -4.90 31.26 26.12
N VAL A 68 -6.11 31.77 25.91
CA VAL A 68 -7.31 31.40 26.66
C VAL A 68 -8.21 30.52 25.79
N PRO A 69 -8.29 29.20 26.06
CA PRO A 69 -9.10 28.29 25.24
C PRO A 69 -10.59 28.37 25.58
N GLU A 70 -11.44 28.47 24.56
CA GLU A 70 -12.87 28.21 24.61
C GLU A 70 -13.16 26.90 23.86
N PHE A 71 -13.69 25.89 24.54
CA PHE A 71 -13.95 24.58 23.92
C PHE A 71 -15.39 24.50 23.38
N ARG A 72 -15.53 24.13 22.10
CA ARG A 72 -16.82 23.85 21.46
C ARG A 72 -16.88 22.40 20.99
N LEU A 73 -17.40 21.53 21.85
CA LEU A 73 -17.55 20.11 21.52
C LEU A 73 -18.96 19.82 20.97
N ALA A 74 -19.03 19.24 19.78
CA ALA A 74 -20.28 18.84 19.11
C ALA A 74 -20.10 17.52 18.36
N LYS A 75 -21.15 16.99 17.72
CA LYS A 75 -20.98 15.88 16.78
C LYS A 75 -20.10 16.35 15.62
N TRP A 76 -19.24 15.46 15.12
CA TRP A 76 -18.29 15.75 14.04
C TRP A 76 -18.83 16.61 12.88
N ALA A 77 -20.03 16.31 12.38
CA ALA A 77 -20.64 17.04 11.27
C ALA A 77 -20.83 18.55 11.57
N LEU A 78 -21.18 18.89 12.81
CA LEU A 78 -21.37 20.27 13.24
C LEU A 78 -20.03 20.98 13.48
N VAL A 79 -19.05 20.27 14.05
CA VAL A 79 -17.68 20.79 14.24
C VAL A 79 -17.07 21.20 12.91
N ARG A 80 -17.27 20.40 11.85
CA ARG A 80 -16.85 20.78 10.49
C ARG A 80 -17.55 22.03 9.99
N GLN A 81 -18.87 22.12 10.15
CA GLN A 81 -19.62 23.29 9.72
C GLN A 81 -19.12 24.57 10.42
N TRP A 82 -18.74 24.47 11.69
CA TRP A 82 -18.15 25.58 12.42
C TRP A 82 -16.77 25.98 11.87
N LEU A 83 -15.90 25.01 11.54
CA LEU A 83 -14.62 25.33 10.90
C LEU A 83 -14.83 26.01 9.54
N ASP A 84 -15.82 25.53 8.78
CA ASP A 84 -16.10 26.07 7.45
C ASP A 84 -16.55 27.53 7.50
N LYS A 85 -17.36 27.87 8.51
CA LYS A 85 -17.86 29.23 8.78
C LYS A 85 -16.87 30.13 9.52
N GLY A 86 -15.77 29.60 10.04
CA GLY A 86 -14.83 30.33 10.90
C GLY A 86 -15.34 30.55 12.33
N ASP A 87 -16.31 29.73 12.79
CA ASP A 87 -16.83 29.76 14.16
C ASP A 87 -15.90 29.04 15.16
N ILE A 88 -14.89 28.31 14.67
CA ILE A 88 -13.79 27.72 15.46
C ILE A 88 -12.46 28.01 14.78
N ASP A 89 -11.43 28.25 15.59
CA ASP A 89 -10.09 28.60 15.11
C ASP A 89 -9.22 27.36 14.90
N LEU A 90 -9.39 26.34 15.77
CA LEU A 90 -8.55 25.14 15.80
C LEU A 90 -9.41 23.90 16.03
N ILE A 91 -9.23 22.84 15.23
CA ILE A 91 -9.75 21.51 15.54
C ILE A 91 -8.67 20.71 16.23
N GLN A 92 -9.02 20.11 17.36
CA GLN A 92 -8.17 19.14 18.05
C GLN A 92 -8.48 17.71 17.59
N GLY A 93 -7.48 16.82 17.61
CA GLY A 93 -7.69 15.38 17.41
C GLY A 93 -8.12 14.97 16.02
N MET A 94 -7.79 15.74 14.98
CA MET A 94 -8.20 15.39 13.62
C MET A 94 -7.24 14.34 13.04
N ALA A 95 -7.82 13.24 12.56
CA ALA A 95 -7.07 12.28 11.74
C ALA A 95 -6.59 12.94 10.44
N PHE A 96 -5.28 12.84 10.20
CA PHE A 96 -4.67 13.28 8.95
C PHE A 96 -5.26 12.50 7.77
N SER A 97 -5.68 13.24 6.74
CA SER A 97 -6.11 12.67 5.46
C SER A 97 -5.80 13.66 4.37
N ILE A 98 -5.32 13.17 3.23
CA ILE A 98 -4.91 14.02 2.13
C ILE A 98 -6.09 14.84 1.59
N GLU A 99 -7.29 14.27 1.49
CA GLU A 99 -8.50 15.02 1.11
C GLU A 99 -8.78 16.27 1.96
N ARG A 100 -8.43 16.25 3.26
CA ARG A 100 -8.64 17.38 4.17
C ARG A 100 -7.49 18.37 4.14
N ALA A 101 -6.29 17.92 3.76
CA ALA A 101 -5.11 18.76 3.59
C ALA A 101 -5.33 19.94 2.63
N HIS A 102 -6.28 19.82 1.70
CA HIS A 102 -6.63 20.86 0.74
C HIS A 102 -7.41 22.02 1.36
N LEU A 103 -8.17 21.73 2.42
CA LEU A 103 -9.10 22.70 3.02
C LEU A 103 -8.53 23.35 4.28
N MET A 104 -7.47 22.77 4.86
CA MET A 104 -6.89 23.21 6.13
C MET A 104 -5.46 22.72 6.30
N THR A 105 -4.70 23.45 7.10
CA THR A 105 -3.32 23.11 7.48
C THR A 105 -3.35 22.19 8.71
N PHE A 106 -2.45 21.20 8.74
CA PHE A 106 -2.32 20.23 9.82
C PHE A 106 -1.01 20.44 10.57
N SER A 107 -1.05 20.30 11.90
CA SER A 107 0.14 20.28 12.75
C SER A 107 0.93 18.97 12.59
N GLU A 108 2.12 18.92 13.17
CA GLU A 108 2.81 17.68 13.47
C GLU A 108 1.91 16.74 14.29
N SER A 109 2.11 15.43 14.09
CA SER A 109 1.30 14.43 14.76
C SER A 109 1.63 14.38 16.25
N HIS A 110 0.62 14.60 17.09
CA HIS A 110 0.74 14.52 18.53
C HIS A 110 0.27 13.19 19.12
N ALA A 111 -0.32 12.31 18.31
CA ALA A 111 -0.69 10.96 18.69
C ALA A 111 -0.93 10.09 17.46
N GLN A 112 -0.72 8.78 17.57
CA GLN A 112 -1.16 7.82 16.57
C GLN A 112 -2.42 7.12 17.05
N THR A 113 -3.35 6.95 16.13
CA THR A 113 -4.57 6.19 16.37
C THR A 113 -4.68 5.05 15.37
N TRP A 114 -5.27 3.95 15.79
CA TRP A 114 -5.60 2.83 14.91
C TRP A 114 -6.95 2.27 15.30
N ARG A 115 -7.54 1.51 14.36
CA ARG A 115 -8.71 0.68 14.63
C ARG A 115 -8.26 -0.73 14.96
N SER A 116 -9.00 -1.37 15.84
CA SER A 116 -8.84 -2.79 16.16
C SER A 116 -10.15 -3.51 15.89
N ILE A 117 -10.02 -4.79 15.56
CA ILE A 117 -11.15 -5.70 15.48
C ILE A 117 -11.47 -6.15 16.90
N PHE A 118 -12.64 -5.78 17.40
CA PHE A 118 -13.21 -6.32 18.62
C PHE A 118 -14.01 -7.57 18.28
N VAL A 119 -13.80 -8.63 19.05
CA VAL A 119 -14.48 -9.91 18.91
C VAL A 119 -14.95 -10.39 20.27
N ARG A 120 -15.89 -11.34 20.29
CA ARG A 120 -16.24 -12.01 21.55
C ARG A 120 -15.09 -12.87 22.08
N LYS A 121 -14.98 -12.98 23.40
CA LYS A 121 -14.09 -13.95 24.07
C LYS A 121 -14.52 -15.35 23.63
N GLY A 122 -13.57 -16.12 23.08
CA GLY A 122 -13.85 -17.44 22.48
C GLY A 122 -14.24 -17.41 21.00
N SER A 123 -14.26 -16.24 20.33
CA SER A 123 -14.47 -16.18 18.88
C SER A 123 -13.37 -16.93 18.11
N LYS A 124 -13.75 -17.54 16.97
CA LYS A 124 -12.82 -18.17 16.02
C LYS A 124 -11.99 -17.15 15.22
N ILE A 125 -12.42 -15.88 15.21
CA ILE A 125 -11.74 -14.77 14.53
C ILE A 125 -10.48 -14.39 15.31
N LYS A 126 -9.31 -14.59 14.70
CA LYS A 126 -7.99 -14.30 15.27
C LYS A 126 -7.24 -13.22 14.50
N GLU A 127 -7.48 -13.11 13.20
CA GLU A 127 -6.80 -12.16 12.32
C GLU A 127 -7.76 -11.50 11.29
N THR A 128 -7.24 -10.52 10.54
CA THR A 128 -8.03 -9.74 9.56
C THR A 128 -8.60 -10.58 8.43
N LYS A 129 -8.02 -11.75 8.11
CA LYS A 129 -8.55 -12.64 7.06
C LYS A 129 -9.82 -13.37 7.51
N ASP A 130 -9.96 -13.60 8.81
CA ASP A 130 -11.09 -14.35 9.37
C ASP A 130 -12.40 -13.55 9.35
N ILE A 131 -12.33 -12.23 9.17
CA ILE A 131 -13.51 -11.37 9.14
C ILE A 131 -14.18 -11.29 7.76
N LEU A 132 -13.61 -11.85 6.69
CA LEU A 132 -14.09 -11.62 5.31
C LEU A 132 -15.56 -12.00 5.07
N ASN A 133 -16.07 -13.01 5.79
CA ASN A 133 -17.45 -13.49 5.70
C ASN A 133 -18.24 -13.28 7.00
N ALA A 134 -17.70 -12.52 7.95
CA ALA A 134 -18.28 -12.35 9.28
C ALA A 134 -19.39 -11.27 9.29
N THR A 135 -20.25 -11.31 10.30
CA THR A 135 -21.23 -10.25 10.57
C THR A 135 -20.56 -9.13 11.34
N ILE A 136 -20.38 -7.95 10.74
CA ILE A 136 -19.63 -6.82 11.33
C ILE A 136 -20.56 -5.66 11.69
N VAL A 137 -20.49 -5.21 12.94
CA VAL A 137 -21.19 -3.99 13.40
C VAL A 137 -20.25 -2.79 13.34
N LEU A 138 -20.65 -1.73 12.65
CA LEU A 138 -19.88 -0.51 12.47
C LEU A 138 -20.70 0.73 12.79
N GLN A 139 -20.04 1.81 13.21
CA GLN A 139 -20.67 3.11 13.27
C GLN A 139 -21.02 3.61 11.85
N LYS A 140 -22.22 4.18 11.68
CA LYS A 140 -22.68 4.76 10.42
C LYS A 140 -21.73 5.88 9.98
N GLY A 141 -21.21 5.76 8.75
CA GLY A 141 -20.25 6.72 8.19
C GLY A 141 -18.80 6.54 8.66
N ASP A 142 -18.47 5.44 9.34
CA ASP A 142 -17.08 5.15 9.72
C ASP A 142 -16.25 4.67 8.51
N ILE A 143 -15.00 5.14 8.42
CA ILE A 143 -14.02 4.78 7.38
C ILE A 143 -13.66 3.28 7.37
N ALA A 144 -13.96 2.56 8.46
CA ALA A 144 -13.86 1.10 8.51
C ALA A 144 -14.65 0.42 7.38
N LYS A 145 -15.73 1.04 6.89
CA LYS A 145 -16.51 0.53 5.76
C LYS A 145 -15.70 0.47 4.47
N ASP A 146 -14.87 1.47 4.20
CA ASP A 146 -14.02 1.49 3.00
C ASP A 146 -12.83 0.54 3.13
N PHE A 147 -12.33 0.33 4.35
CA PHE A 147 -11.37 -0.74 4.61
C PHE A 147 -11.95 -2.12 4.28
N LEU A 148 -13.20 -2.40 4.69
CA LEU A 148 -13.86 -3.67 4.34
C LEU A 148 -13.99 -3.85 2.82
N LYS A 149 -14.32 -2.80 2.06
CA LYS A 149 -14.34 -2.87 0.58
C LYS A 149 -12.97 -3.21 0.00
N ARG A 150 -11.89 -2.59 0.50
CA ARG A 150 -10.52 -2.80 0.01
C ARG A 150 -10.01 -4.22 0.24
N ILE A 151 -10.43 -4.87 1.32
CA ILE A 151 -10.03 -6.26 1.61
C ILE A 151 -10.96 -7.29 0.95
N ASN A 152 -11.86 -6.86 0.06
CA ASN A 152 -12.84 -7.73 -0.60
C ASN A 152 -13.73 -8.49 0.40
N PHE A 153 -14.31 -7.78 1.37
CA PHE A 153 -15.24 -8.31 2.37
C PHE A 153 -16.60 -8.65 1.73
N HIS A 154 -17.13 -9.85 2.01
CA HIS A 154 -18.40 -10.37 1.48
C HIS A 154 -19.45 -10.65 2.57
N GLY A 155 -19.14 -10.36 3.84
CA GLY A 155 -20.06 -10.55 4.97
C GLY A 155 -21.15 -9.48 5.08
N ILE A 156 -21.86 -9.47 6.21
CA ILE A 156 -22.97 -8.54 6.47
C ILE A 156 -22.48 -7.36 7.31
N ILE A 157 -22.78 -6.13 6.88
CA ILE A 157 -22.46 -4.89 7.63
C ILE A 157 -23.73 -4.35 8.30
N ILE A 158 -23.67 -4.14 9.60
CA ILE A 158 -24.73 -3.52 10.39
C ILE A 158 -24.26 -2.14 10.86
N GLU A 159 -24.96 -1.10 10.43
CA GLU A 159 -24.63 0.29 10.78
C GLU A 159 -25.39 0.75 12.03
N VAL A 160 -24.66 1.34 12.98
CA VAL A 160 -25.21 1.85 14.25
C VAL A 160 -24.80 3.30 14.49
N PRO A 161 -25.49 4.06 15.36
CA PRO A 161 -25.21 5.48 15.55
C PRO A 161 -23.83 5.79 16.14
N THR A 162 -23.33 4.97 17.07
CA THR A 162 -22.04 5.20 17.76
C THR A 162 -21.19 3.94 17.85
N GLN A 163 -19.88 4.11 18.03
CA GLN A 163 -18.94 3.02 18.30
C GLN A 163 -19.25 2.27 19.61
N GLY A 164 -19.81 2.95 20.62
CA GLY A 164 -20.26 2.30 21.85
C GLY A 164 -21.45 1.37 21.63
N ASP A 165 -22.42 1.76 20.81
CA ASP A 165 -23.55 0.90 20.43
C ASP A 165 -23.07 -0.35 19.69
N ALA A 166 -22.02 -0.22 18.87
CA ALA A 166 -21.43 -1.34 18.15
C ALA A 166 -20.83 -2.37 19.11
N LEU A 167 -20.12 -1.93 20.15
CA LEU A 167 -19.55 -2.81 21.17
C LEU A 167 -20.63 -3.44 22.08
N LYS A 168 -21.70 -2.72 22.41
CA LYS A 168 -22.86 -3.28 23.17
C LYS A 168 -23.54 -4.40 22.40
N LEU A 169 -23.76 -4.21 21.10
CA LEU A 169 -24.37 -5.22 20.22
C LEU A 169 -23.42 -6.40 19.97
N LEU A 170 -22.11 -6.17 19.95
CA LEU A 170 -21.13 -7.25 19.92
C LEU A 170 -21.16 -8.08 21.21
N ASP A 171 -21.24 -7.42 22.38
CA ASP A 171 -21.30 -8.07 23.70
C ASP A 171 -22.63 -8.83 23.93
N SER A 172 -23.71 -8.43 23.26
CA SER A 172 -25.02 -9.11 23.33
C SER A 172 -25.04 -10.50 22.68
N GLY A 173 -24.01 -10.83 21.88
CA GLY A 173 -23.91 -12.14 21.22
C GLY A 173 -24.53 -12.22 19.83
N GLN A 174 -25.03 -11.12 19.26
CA GLN A 174 -25.73 -11.14 17.97
C GLN A 174 -24.81 -11.04 16.74
N TYR A 175 -23.59 -10.54 16.89
CA TYR A 175 -22.68 -10.25 15.76
C TYR A 175 -21.25 -10.70 16.02
N ASP A 176 -20.48 -11.00 14.98
CA ASP A 176 -19.21 -11.72 15.11
C ASP A 176 -18.03 -10.80 15.46
N ALA A 177 -18.01 -9.59 14.90
CA ALA A 177 -16.95 -8.62 15.12
C ALA A 177 -17.46 -7.17 15.04
N SER A 178 -16.67 -6.24 15.57
CA SER A 178 -16.83 -4.80 15.37
C SER A 178 -15.48 -4.16 15.12
N ILE A 179 -15.39 -3.24 14.16
CA ILE A 179 -14.16 -2.47 13.90
C ILE A 179 -14.36 -1.10 14.53
N VAL A 180 -13.58 -0.84 15.58
CA VAL A 180 -13.70 0.35 16.44
C VAL A 180 -12.31 0.94 16.62
N ASN A 181 -12.23 2.25 16.84
CA ASN A 181 -10.98 2.88 17.26
C ASN A 181 -10.46 2.20 18.52
N HIS A 182 -9.21 1.74 18.53
CA HIS A 182 -8.67 0.89 19.58
C HIS A 182 -8.81 1.54 20.97
N MET A 183 -8.33 2.77 21.12
CA MET A 183 -8.35 3.45 22.41
C MET A 183 -9.77 3.79 22.86
N ASN A 184 -10.66 4.16 21.93
CA ASN A 184 -12.07 4.40 22.24
C ASN A 184 -12.75 3.12 22.72
N GLY A 185 -12.56 2.01 21.99
CA GLY A 185 -13.14 0.74 22.39
C GLY A 185 -12.61 0.21 23.72
N MET A 186 -11.30 0.32 23.96
CA MET A 186 -10.70 -0.08 25.25
C MET A 186 -11.21 0.79 26.41
N TYR A 187 -11.45 2.07 26.18
CA TYR A 187 -12.06 2.96 27.17
C TYR A 187 -13.50 2.55 27.50
N ILE A 188 -14.32 2.31 26.48
CA ILE A 188 -15.73 1.90 26.65
C ILE A 188 -15.83 0.55 27.37
N VAL A 189 -15.02 -0.43 26.98
CA VAL A 189 -14.96 -1.76 27.63
C VAL A 189 -14.66 -1.66 29.13
N LYS A 190 -13.88 -0.66 29.55
CA LYS A 190 -13.51 -0.46 30.97
C LYS A 190 -14.57 0.30 31.76
N GLN A 191 -15.25 1.27 31.13
CA GLN A 191 -16.26 2.12 31.78
C GLN A 191 -17.63 1.46 31.85
N GLU A 192 -17.96 0.64 30.87
CA GLU A 192 -19.23 -0.07 30.78
C GLU A 192 -19.07 -1.56 31.17
N PRO A 193 -20.15 -2.25 31.57
CA PRO A 193 -20.08 -3.65 32.03
C PRO A 193 -19.94 -4.67 30.88
N LEU A 194 -19.13 -4.37 29.85
CA LEU A 194 -18.90 -5.23 28.69
C LEU A 194 -17.86 -6.31 29.04
N LYS A 195 -18.31 -7.52 29.34
CA LYS A 195 -17.44 -8.59 29.88
C LYS A 195 -17.05 -9.66 28.87
N HIS A 196 -17.78 -9.76 27.76
CA HIS A 196 -17.67 -10.88 26.82
C HIS A 196 -16.92 -10.54 25.54
N ILE A 197 -16.31 -9.36 25.44
CA ILE A 197 -15.56 -8.90 24.27
C ILE A 197 -14.07 -8.69 24.56
N LYS A 198 -13.24 -8.77 23.52
CA LYS A 198 -11.79 -8.51 23.53
C LYS A 198 -11.35 -7.87 22.21
N ALA A 199 -10.32 -7.01 22.26
CA ALA A 199 -9.65 -6.50 21.06
C ALA A 199 -8.61 -7.50 20.55
N LEU A 200 -8.51 -7.65 19.23
CA LEU A 200 -7.39 -8.35 18.58
C LEU A 200 -6.15 -7.44 18.50
N PRO A 201 -4.92 -8.01 18.52
CA PRO A 201 -3.69 -7.23 18.49
C PRO A 201 -3.46 -6.49 17.16
N THR A 202 -4.23 -6.80 16.13
CA THR A 202 -4.06 -6.22 14.80
C THR A 202 -4.39 -4.73 14.78
N ARG A 203 -3.49 -3.94 14.20
CA ARG A 203 -3.68 -2.50 13.95
C ARG A 203 -4.15 -2.28 12.52
N ILE A 204 -5.31 -1.67 12.35
CA ILE A 204 -5.95 -1.40 11.06
C ILE A 204 -6.13 0.11 10.92
N LEU A 205 -5.96 0.64 9.71
CA LEU A 205 -6.20 2.07 9.41
C LEU A 205 -5.48 2.99 10.42
N GLN A 206 -4.19 2.77 10.61
CA GLN A 206 -3.38 3.64 11.45
C GLN A 206 -3.34 5.05 10.83
N ARG A 207 -3.62 6.05 11.66
CA ARG A 207 -3.68 7.46 11.27
C ARG A 207 -2.97 8.30 12.31
N GLU A 208 -2.36 9.35 11.83
CA GLU A 208 -1.78 10.42 12.65
C GLU A 208 -2.91 11.35 13.10
N TYR A 209 -2.96 11.63 14.39
CA TYR A 209 -3.79 12.70 14.95
C TYR A 209 -2.95 13.96 15.02
N CYS A 210 -3.54 15.03 14.52
CA CYS A 210 -2.97 16.36 14.43
C CYS A 210 -4.01 17.39 14.90
N PHE A 211 -3.55 18.60 15.17
CA PHE A 211 -4.40 19.77 15.14
C PHE A 211 -4.61 20.23 13.70
N ALA A 212 -5.75 20.86 13.41
CA ALA A 212 -6.04 21.38 12.09
C ALA A 212 -6.69 22.77 12.17
N SER A 213 -6.30 23.68 11.27
CA SER A 213 -6.84 25.04 11.19
C SER A 213 -6.83 25.54 9.75
N LYS A 214 -7.74 26.46 9.43
CA LYS A 214 -7.69 27.23 8.18
C LYS A 214 -6.61 28.31 8.19
N ASP A 215 -6.09 28.68 9.36
CA ASP A 215 -4.99 29.64 9.50
C ASP A 215 -3.64 28.90 9.65
N PRO A 216 -2.77 28.91 8.63
CA PRO A 216 -1.48 28.24 8.69
C PRO A 216 -0.56 28.79 9.80
N LYS A 217 -0.69 30.08 10.15
CA LYS A 217 0.13 30.69 11.21
C LYS A 217 -0.21 30.13 12.58
N LEU A 218 -1.49 29.82 12.81
CA LEU A 218 -1.94 29.19 14.05
C LEU A 218 -1.33 27.79 14.20
N ILE A 219 -1.20 27.05 13.09
CA ILE A 219 -0.55 25.74 13.09
C ILE A 219 0.95 25.85 13.34
N GLU A 220 1.64 26.84 12.76
CA GLU A 220 3.06 27.06 13.05
C GLU A 220 3.33 27.36 14.53
N GLU A 221 2.44 28.13 15.19
CA GLU A 221 2.49 28.38 16.63
C GLU A 221 2.22 27.11 17.45
N VAL A 222 1.26 26.28 17.01
CA VAL A 222 0.95 24.97 17.59
C VAL A 222 2.15 24.01 17.49
N ASP A 223 2.81 23.92 16.34
CA ASP A 223 3.96 23.03 16.12
C ASP A 223 5.15 23.43 17.01
N LYS A 224 5.41 24.73 17.16
CA LYS A 224 6.43 25.24 18.10
C LYS A 224 6.12 24.82 19.53
N ALA A 225 4.86 24.92 19.96
CA ALA A 225 4.44 24.50 21.29
C ALA A 225 4.55 22.98 21.48
N LEU A 226 4.13 22.19 20.49
CA LEU A 226 4.24 20.73 20.51
C LEU A 226 5.69 20.28 20.60
N LEU A 227 6.60 20.92 19.87
CA LEU A 227 8.03 20.65 19.94
C LEU A 227 8.60 20.89 21.34
N ILE A 228 8.26 22.02 21.98
CA ILE A 228 8.67 22.34 23.35
C ILE A 228 8.10 21.32 24.35
N MET A 229 6.81 20.96 24.21
CA MET A 229 6.13 19.99 25.06
C MET A 229 6.65 18.56 24.90
N SER A 230 7.14 18.22 23.70
CA SER A 230 7.82 16.97 23.43
C SER A 230 9.19 16.93 24.11
N GLN A 231 9.99 17.99 23.97
CA GLN A 231 11.33 18.09 24.56
C GLN A 231 11.33 18.09 26.10
N ASN A 232 10.33 18.71 26.74
CA ASN A 232 10.23 18.77 28.19
C ASN A 232 9.49 17.58 28.83
N GLY A 233 9.07 16.59 28.03
CA GLY A 233 8.36 15.38 28.49
C GLY A 233 6.91 15.59 28.90
N GLN A 234 6.36 16.81 28.78
CA GLN A 234 4.97 17.11 29.14
C GLN A 234 3.97 16.38 28.21
N LEU A 235 4.29 16.28 26.91
CA LEU A 235 3.48 15.53 25.96
C LEU A 235 3.42 14.04 26.33
N ALA A 236 4.56 13.43 26.65
CA ALA A 236 4.66 12.03 27.07
C ALA A 236 3.86 11.78 28.37
N ALA A 237 3.93 12.68 29.35
CA ALA A 237 3.17 12.55 30.60
C ALA A 237 1.64 12.60 30.38
N ILE A 238 1.16 13.46 29.48
CA ILE A 238 -0.28 13.53 29.13
C ILE A 238 -0.70 12.26 28.38
N GLN A 239 0.11 11.78 27.44
CA GLN A 239 -0.13 10.51 26.74
C GLN A 239 -0.17 9.33 27.71
N GLU A 240 0.80 9.22 28.62
CA GLU A 240 0.87 8.16 29.62
C GLU A 240 -0.37 8.16 30.53
N LYS A 241 -0.77 9.33 31.04
CA LYS A 241 -1.97 9.49 31.88
C LYS A 241 -3.23 8.93 31.22
N TRP A 242 -3.42 9.21 29.93
CA TRP A 242 -4.64 8.85 29.20
C TRP A 242 -4.58 7.50 28.50
N PHE A 243 -3.40 7.04 28.10
CA PHE A 243 -3.24 5.82 27.27
C PHE A 243 -2.63 4.64 28.04
N ALA A 244 -1.70 4.84 28.97
CA ALA A 244 -1.02 3.75 29.68
C ALA A 244 -1.95 2.90 30.55
N ARG A 245 -3.11 3.44 30.97
CA ARG A 245 -4.16 2.69 31.69
C ARG A 245 -4.92 1.67 30.84
N TYR A 246 -4.71 1.67 29.52
CA TYR A 246 -5.48 0.89 28.55
C TYR A 246 -4.59 0.05 27.61
N ASP A 247 -3.27 0.24 27.67
CA ASP A 247 -2.28 -0.53 26.91
C ASP A 247 -1.90 -1.81 27.69
N LEU A 248 -2.57 -2.93 27.36
CA LEU A 248 -2.52 -4.19 28.12
C LEU A 248 -1.33 -5.11 27.78
N TYR A 249 -0.15 -4.56 27.47
CA TYR A 249 1.08 -5.34 27.30
C TYR A 249 2.18 -5.05 28.33
N SER A 250 1.87 -4.35 29.43
CA SER A 250 2.80 -4.19 30.56
C SER A 250 2.27 -4.88 31.81
N GLU A 251 2.84 -6.04 32.15
CA GLU A 251 2.75 -6.60 33.50
C GLU A 251 3.71 -5.84 34.44
N PRO A 252 3.27 -5.34 35.61
CA PRO A 252 4.18 -4.80 36.59
C PRO A 252 4.68 -5.88 37.57
N LEU A 253 6.01 -6.05 37.57
CA LEU A 253 6.78 -6.79 38.56
C LEU A 253 6.76 -6.12 39.95
N LEU A 254 6.56 -6.99 40.94
CA LEU A 254 6.72 -6.88 42.41
C LEU A 254 7.66 -5.80 42.99
N ALA A 255 7.13 -5.02 43.96
CA ALA A 255 7.80 -4.44 45.15
C ALA A 255 6.71 -3.68 45.96
N ASN A 256 6.48 -3.76 47.27
CA ASN A 256 7.33 -4.01 48.42
C ASN A 256 6.54 -4.68 49.57
N SER A 257 7.09 -5.77 50.09
CA SER A 257 6.90 -6.31 51.43
C SER A 257 7.56 -5.39 52.48
N THR A 258 7.06 -5.26 53.71
CA THR A 258 7.46 -6.19 54.78
C THR A 258 6.64 -6.10 56.07
N GLN A 259 5.66 -5.19 56.21
CA GLN A 259 4.91 -5.06 57.49
C GLN A 259 3.58 -5.83 57.56
N SER A 260 2.97 -6.21 56.43
CA SER A 260 1.67 -6.92 56.41
C SER A 260 1.78 -8.43 56.67
N ILE A 261 2.97 -9.01 56.52
CA ILE A 261 3.20 -10.46 56.59
C ILE A 261 3.06 -10.98 58.04
N LEU A 262 3.44 -10.18 59.04
CA LEU A 262 3.44 -10.60 60.46
C LEU A 262 2.05 -10.64 61.10
N ILE A 263 1.13 -9.78 60.64
CA ILE A 263 -0.28 -9.75 61.09
C ILE A 263 -1.10 -10.83 60.39
N ILE A 264 -0.80 -11.11 59.12
CA ILE A 264 -1.46 -12.19 58.37
C ILE A 264 -1.09 -13.55 58.95
N LEU A 265 0.19 -13.79 59.31
CA LEU A 265 0.64 -15.05 59.92
C LEU A 265 -0.03 -15.36 61.28
N THR A 266 -0.33 -14.35 62.08
CA THR A 266 -0.98 -14.53 63.40
C THR A 266 -2.49 -14.77 63.30
N LEU A 267 -3.17 -14.11 62.35
CA LEU A 267 -4.56 -14.41 62.01
C LEU A 267 -4.72 -15.77 61.31
N PHE A 268 -3.75 -16.18 60.49
CA PHE A 268 -3.76 -17.48 59.81
C PHE A 268 -3.63 -18.64 60.79
N LEU A 269 -2.83 -18.48 61.86
CA LEU A 269 -2.66 -19.52 62.88
C LEU A 269 -3.95 -19.72 63.71
N ALA A 270 -4.61 -18.63 64.13
CA ALA A 270 -5.88 -18.70 64.85
C ALA A 270 -7.03 -19.25 63.97
N LEU A 271 -7.06 -18.87 62.69
CA LEU A 271 -8.03 -19.38 61.72
C LEU A 271 -7.78 -20.86 61.39
N SER A 272 -6.52 -21.31 61.33
CA SER A 272 -6.17 -22.71 61.04
C SER A 272 -6.66 -23.68 62.12
N ILE A 273 -6.61 -23.27 63.40
CA ILE A 273 -7.07 -24.06 64.55
C ILE A 273 -8.61 -24.16 64.55
N LEU A 274 -9.31 -23.07 64.22
CA LEU A 274 -10.78 -23.06 64.08
C LEU A 274 -11.23 -23.88 62.85
N VAL A 275 -10.49 -23.77 61.74
CA VAL A 275 -10.74 -24.52 60.50
C VAL A 275 -10.52 -26.01 60.73
N LEU A 276 -9.49 -26.45 61.45
CA LEU A 276 -9.28 -27.87 61.78
C LEU A 276 -10.41 -28.47 62.62
N ALA A 277 -10.93 -27.74 63.62
CA ALA A 277 -12.07 -28.19 64.43
C ALA A 277 -13.38 -28.26 63.62
N VAL A 278 -13.62 -27.27 62.74
CA VAL A 278 -14.75 -27.27 61.81
C VAL A 278 -14.58 -28.33 60.72
N PHE A 279 -13.36 -28.61 60.25
CA PHE A 279 -13.04 -29.60 59.23
C PHE A 279 -13.20 -31.02 59.75
N TYR A 280 -12.92 -31.29 61.03
CA TYR A 280 -13.19 -32.58 61.66
C TYR A 280 -14.70 -32.88 61.72
N PHE A 281 -15.52 -31.92 62.13
CA PHE A 281 -16.99 -32.05 62.16
C PHE A 281 -17.65 -31.96 60.76
N ARG A 282 -17.10 -31.15 59.83
CA ARG A 282 -17.54 -31.07 58.43
C ARG A 282 -17.14 -32.28 57.63
N LYS A 283 -15.96 -32.88 57.80
CA LYS A 283 -15.53 -34.07 57.04
C LYS A 283 -16.53 -35.21 57.22
N ASN A 284 -17.03 -35.40 58.44
CA ASN A 284 -18.00 -36.46 58.74
C ASN A 284 -19.42 -36.18 58.18
N ARG A 285 -19.83 -34.90 58.06
CA ARG A 285 -21.12 -34.49 57.48
C ARG A 285 -21.07 -34.29 55.96
N ASN A 286 -19.93 -33.85 55.44
CA ASN A 286 -19.65 -33.63 54.02
C ASN A 286 -19.39 -34.94 53.29
N HIS A 287 -18.87 -36.00 53.93
CA HIS A 287 -18.75 -37.30 53.25
C HIS A 287 -20.14 -37.85 52.85
N ARG A 288 -21.14 -37.71 53.71
CA ARG A 288 -22.53 -38.10 53.42
C ARG A 288 -23.20 -37.22 52.36
N ARG A 289 -22.94 -35.90 52.36
CA ARG A 289 -23.45 -34.97 51.32
C ARG A 289 -22.69 -35.05 50.01
N ALA A 290 -21.39 -35.36 50.02
CA ALA A 290 -20.56 -35.53 48.83
C ALA A 290 -20.96 -36.77 48.06
N MET A 291 -21.27 -37.90 48.73
CA MET A 291 -21.85 -39.06 48.05
C MET A 291 -23.17 -38.71 47.35
N GLN A 292 -24.10 -38.01 48.01
CA GLN A 292 -25.39 -37.64 47.41
C GLN A 292 -25.25 -36.60 46.29
N ALA A 293 -24.33 -35.64 46.42
CA ALA A 293 -24.02 -34.67 45.38
C ALA A 293 -23.29 -35.33 44.19
N GLU A 294 -22.41 -36.30 44.43
CA GLU A 294 -21.75 -37.08 43.38
C GLU A 294 -22.77 -37.93 42.61
N PHE A 295 -23.73 -38.55 43.29
CA PHE A 295 -24.84 -39.26 42.62
C PHE A 295 -25.75 -38.30 41.81
N ALA A 296 -26.06 -37.12 42.33
CA ALA A 296 -26.87 -36.13 41.62
C ALA A 296 -26.13 -35.51 40.42
N ILE A 297 -24.83 -35.23 40.55
CA ILE A 297 -23.96 -34.74 39.48
C ILE A 297 -23.76 -35.82 38.42
N ARG A 298 -23.55 -37.09 38.81
CA ARG A 298 -23.48 -38.20 37.85
C ARG A 298 -24.79 -38.35 37.08
N ALA A 299 -25.94 -38.28 37.75
CA ALA A 299 -27.23 -38.34 37.09
C ALA A 299 -27.47 -37.15 36.14
N SER A 300 -27.07 -35.92 36.53
CA SER A 300 -27.20 -34.76 35.63
C SER A 300 -26.26 -34.86 34.43
N ILE A 301 -25.01 -35.27 34.64
CA ILE A 301 -24.04 -35.52 33.56
C ILE A 301 -24.56 -36.60 32.61
N GLU A 302 -25.13 -37.69 33.13
CA GLU A 302 -25.68 -38.79 32.30
C GLU A 302 -26.90 -38.32 31.49
N THR A 303 -27.72 -37.43 32.06
CA THR A 303 -28.87 -36.83 31.36
C THR A 303 -28.41 -35.83 30.30
N GLU A 304 -27.38 -35.04 30.58
CA GLU A 304 -26.79 -34.05 29.67
C GLU A 304 -26.04 -34.73 28.51
N LEU A 305 -25.22 -35.75 28.79
CA LEU A 305 -24.61 -36.63 27.77
C LEU A 305 -25.68 -37.28 26.90
N SER A 306 -26.77 -37.78 27.48
CA SER A 306 -27.86 -38.41 26.71
C SER A 306 -28.55 -37.41 25.78
N ARG A 307 -28.61 -36.12 26.18
CA ARG A 307 -29.17 -35.04 25.38
C ARG A 307 -28.23 -34.64 24.24
N GLU A 308 -26.94 -34.45 24.54
CA GLU A 308 -25.91 -34.17 23.54
C GLU A 308 -25.80 -35.31 22.53
N TYR A 309 -25.77 -36.57 23.00
CA TYR A 309 -25.79 -37.76 22.15
C TYR A 309 -27.00 -37.79 21.22
N ARG A 310 -28.20 -37.41 21.71
CA ARG A 310 -29.42 -37.35 20.88
C ARG A 310 -29.39 -36.23 19.85
N ILE A 311 -28.82 -35.07 20.18
CA ILE A 311 -28.65 -33.95 19.23
C ILE A 311 -27.66 -34.34 18.14
N PHE A 312 -26.56 -35.01 18.52
CA PHE A 312 -25.53 -35.47 17.60
C PHE A 312 -26.04 -36.59 16.68
N MET A 313 -26.81 -37.56 17.22
CA MET A 313 -27.47 -38.61 16.44
C MET A 313 -28.54 -38.08 15.48
N LYS A 314 -29.17 -36.93 15.76
CA LYS A 314 -30.15 -36.28 14.87
C LYS A 314 -29.53 -35.26 13.89
N GLY A 315 -28.22 -35.05 13.95
CA GLY A 315 -27.49 -34.14 13.04
C GLY A 315 -27.25 -34.75 11.65
N PRO A 316 -26.55 -34.06 10.74
CA PRO A 316 -26.24 -34.56 9.39
C PRO A 316 -25.07 -35.54 9.34
N VAL A 317 -24.59 -36.00 10.50
CA VAL A 317 -23.34 -36.72 10.65
C VAL A 317 -23.60 -38.21 10.82
N ILE A 318 -22.86 -39.05 10.10
CA ILE A 318 -22.87 -40.50 10.29
C ILE A 318 -21.83 -40.86 11.33
N ILE A 319 -22.24 -41.42 12.46
CA ILE A 319 -21.32 -41.87 13.51
C ILE A 319 -21.09 -43.35 13.30
N TYR A 320 -19.84 -43.79 13.46
CA TYR A 320 -19.53 -45.20 13.34
C TYR A 320 -18.55 -45.67 14.41
N LYS A 321 -18.61 -46.98 14.64
CA LYS A 321 -17.60 -47.76 15.35
C LYS A 321 -17.12 -48.86 14.42
N MET A 322 -15.83 -48.94 14.16
CA MET A 322 -15.28 -49.98 13.27
C MET A 322 -14.10 -50.72 13.90
N GLN A 323 -13.95 -51.99 13.54
CA GLN A 323 -12.71 -52.75 13.71
C GLN A 323 -11.81 -52.45 12.50
N GLN A 324 -10.49 -52.34 12.68
CA GLN A 324 -9.58 -51.92 11.60
C GLN A 324 -9.05 -53.05 10.72
N GLU A 325 -8.92 -54.27 11.26
CA GLU A 325 -8.28 -55.39 10.56
C GLU A 325 -9.19 -56.63 10.56
N PRO A 326 -9.94 -56.83 9.46
CA PRO A 326 -10.23 -55.87 8.38
C PRO A 326 -11.16 -54.71 8.85
N PRO A 327 -11.24 -53.59 8.10
CA PRO A 327 -12.24 -52.53 8.31
C PRO A 327 -13.65 -53.10 8.33
N THR A 328 -14.27 -53.19 9.51
CA THR A 328 -15.56 -53.84 9.71
C THR A 328 -16.43 -52.96 10.60
N PRO A 329 -17.58 -52.44 10.11
CA PRO A 329 -18.47 -51.62 10.90
C PRO A 329 -19.15 -52.49 11.98
N LEU A 330 -19.03 -52.07 13.23
CA LEU A 330 -19.66 -52.69 14.40
C LEU A 330 -20.89 -51.89 14.87
N MET A 331 -20.94 -50.62 14.52
CA MET A 331 -22.06 -49.72 14.77
C MET A 331 -22.01 -48.60 13.74
N VAL A 332 -23.16 -48.21 13.23
CA VAL A 332 -23.34 -47.01 12.41
C VAL A 332 -24.64 -46.33 12.86
N SER A 333 -24.69 -44.99 12.84
CA SER A 333 -25.90 -44.24 13.17
C SER A 333 -26.95 -44.32 12.05
N GLU A 334 -28.23 -44.11 12.40
CA GLU A 334 -29.36 -44.14 11.45
C GLU A 334 -29.22 -43.13 10.29
N ASN A 335 -28.39 -42.10 10.45
CA ASN A 335 -28.14 -41.09 9.43
C ASN A 335 -27.44 -41.64 8.17
N ILE A 336 -27.00 -42.90 8.20
CA ILE A 336 -26.47 -43.59 7.01
C ILE A 336 -27.52 -43.75 5.89
N ASP A 337 -28.81 -43.60 6.22
CA ASP A 337 -29.90 -43.51 5.25
C ASP A 337 -29.70 -42.35 4.26
N GLN A 338 -28.94 -41.31 4.62
CA GLN A 338 -28.58 -40.24 3.67
C GLN A 338 -27.73 -40.72 2.48
N TRP A 339 -27.09 -41.88 2.59
CA TRP A 339 -26.39 -42.58 1.50
C TRP A 339 -27.22 -43.74 0.91
N GLY A 340 -28.47 -43.88 1.36
CA GLY A 340 -29.44 -44.88 0.90
C GLY A 340 -29.27 -46.27 1.50
N TYR A 341 -28.36 -46.45 2.46
CA TYR A 341 -28.15 -47.72 3.15
C TYR A 341 -28.87 -47.75 4.49
N THR A 342 -29.34 -48.92 4.92
CA THR A 342 -29.80 -49.09 6.32
C THR A 342 -28.65 -49.46 7.25
N VAL A 343 -28.87 -49.32 8.55
CA VAL A 343 -27.87 -49.71 9.56
C VAL A 343 -27.56 -51.20 9.46
N GLU A 344 -28.58 -52.05 9.27
CA GLU A 344 -28.39 -53.49 9.12
C GLU A 344 -27.58 -53.83 7.86
N GLU A 345 -27.88 -53.19 6.72
CA GLU A 345 -27.16 -53.43 5.47
C GLU A 345 -25.65 -53.14 5.63
N ILE A 346 -25.31 -52.06 6.32
CA ILE A 346 -23.90 -51.67 6.51
C ILE A 346 -23.19 -52.59 7.48
N ILE A 347 -23.84 -53.02 8.55
CA ILE A 347 -23.28 -54.00 9.50
C ILE A 347 -23.08 -55.36 8.82
N ASP A 348 -24.05 -55.81 8.01
CA ASP A 348 -24.00 -57.08 7.28
C ASP A 348 -22.94 -57.12 6.19
N MET A 349 -22.54 -55.96 5.64
CA MET A 349 -21.43 -55.86 4.67
C MET A 349 -20.08 -56.30 5.26
N GLY A 350 -19.90 -56.19 6.57
CA GLY A 350 -18.69 -56.61 7.24
C GLY A 350 -17.43 -55.94 6.66
N ASP A 351 -16.46 -56.75 6.22
CA ASP A 351 -15.21 -56.30 5.61
C ASP A 351 -15.39 -55.68 4.21
N LYS A 352 -16.51 -55.96 3.54
CA LYS A 352 -16.87 -55.39 2.23
C LYS A 352 -17.33 -53.94 2.30
N PHE A 353 -17.43 -53.35 3.48
CA PHE A 353 -17.72 -51.91 3.62
C PHE A 353 -16.75 -51.05 2.80
N GLN A 354 -15.50 -51.46 2.65
CA GLN A 354 -14.50 -50.77 1.82
C GLN A 354 -14.86 -50.68 0.34
N GLU A 355 -15.81 -51.48 -0.14
CA GLU A 355 -16.28 -51.43 -1.52
C GLU A 355 -17.09 -50.18 -1.84
N ILE A 356 -17.69 -49.53 -0.83
CA ILE A 356 -18.38 -48.24 -1.01
C ILE A 356 -17.39 -47.10 -1.22
N ILE A 357 -16.11 -47.29 -0.88
CA ILE A 357 -15.08 -46.26 -1.03
C ILE A 357 -14.59 -46.28 -2.47
N PHE A 358 -14.55 -45.09 -3.08
CA PHE A 358 -14.08 -44.95 -4.45
C PHE A 358 -12.67 -45.51 -4.61
N SER A 359 -12.44 -46.24 -5.71
CA SER A 359 -11.25 -47.08 -5.92
C SER A 359 -9.92 -46.35 -5.71
N GLU A 360 -9.80 -45.10 -6.18
CA GLU A 360 -8.60 -44.26 -6.03
C GLU A 360 -8.34 -43.84 -4.58
N ASP A 361 -9.39 -43.71 -3.77
CA ASP A 361 -9.31 -43.18 -2.41
C ASP A 361 -9.16 -44.30 -1.36
N LYS A 362 -9.28 -45.57 -1.76
CA LYS A 362 -9.14 -46.74 -0.87
C LYS A 362 -7.79 -46.76 -0.15
N LEU A 363 -6.71 -46.40 -0.84
CA LEU A 363 -5.38 -46.39 -0.24
C LEU A 363 -5.29 -45.31 0.86
N ALA A 364 -5.84 -44.12 0.60
CA ALA A 364 -5.92 -43.04 1.57
C ALA A 364 -6.81 -43.41 2.78
N PHE A 365 -7.93 -44.10 2.55
CA PHE A 365 -8.78 -44.61 3.62
C PHE A 365 -8.03 -45.60 4.53
N LEU A 366 -7.32 -46.56 3.95
CA LEU A 366 -6.61 -47.63 4.66
C LEU A 366 -5.34 -47.18 5.40
N THR A 367 -4.88 -45.94 5.20
CA THR A 367 -3.70 -45.43 5.93
C THR A 367 -3.94 -45.43 7.45
N LYS A 368 -2.99 -45.96 8.21
CA LYS A 368 -3.10 -46.03 9.67
C LYS A 368 -2.92 -44.62 10.26
N PRO A 369 -3.76 -44.21 11.23
CA PRO A 369 -3.50 -43.00 11.99
C PRO A 369 -2.26 -43.16 12.88
N PRO A 370 -1.60 -42.06 13.28
CA PRO A 370 -0.35 -42.10 14.05
C PRO A 370 -0.53 -42.90 15.35
N GLU A 371 0.47 -43.71 15.72
CA GLU A 371 0.40 -44.55 16.93
C GLU A 371 0.71 -43.80 18.23
N ASP A 372 1.31 -42.61 18.13
CA ASP A 372 1.93 -41.91 19.26
C ASP A 372 1.00 -41.00 20.07
N ASP A 373 -0.22 -40.68 19.59
CA ASP A 373 -1.13 -39.77 20.29
C ASP A 373 -2.56 -40.34 20.43
N LYS A 374 -2.90 -40.73 21.66
CA LYS A 374 -4.15 -41.47 21.97
C LYS A 374 -5.40 -40.59 22.00
N ASP A 375 -5.24 -39.27 21.94
CA ASP A 375 -6.32 -38.29 22.06
C ASP A 375 -6.54 -37.45 20.78
N GLU A 376 -5.82 -37.71 19.68
CA GLU A 376 -5.91 -36.92 18.44
C GLU A 376 -6.83 -37.58 17.38
N PHE A 377 -7.80 -36.81 16.86
CA PHE A 377 -8.64 -37.24 15.74
C PHE A 377 -7.87 -37.14 14.43
N THR A 378 -7.85 -38.21 13.65
CA THR A 378 -7.37 -38.17 12.27
C THR A 378 -8.49 -37.72 11.36
N VAL A 379 -8.23 -36.68 10.57
CA VAL A 379 -9.18 -36.14 9.59
C VAL A 379 -8.77 -36.57 8.20
N LYS A 380 -9.68 -37.22 7.48
CA LYS A 380 -9.50 -37.63 6.09
C LYS A 380 -10.66 -37.17 5.24
N SER A 381 -10.39 -36.94 3.96
CA SER A 381 -11.43 -36.66 2.97
C SER A 381 -11.32 -37.66 1.83
N TYR A 382 -12.41 -38.37 1.53
CA TYR A 382 -12.46 -39.37 0.48
C TYR A 382 -13.87 -39.45 -0.12
N ARG A 383 -13.97 -40.06 -1.31
CA ARG A 383 -15.24 -40.26 -2.00
C ARG A 383 -15.87 -41.59 -1.62
N VAL A 384 -17.16 -41.58 -1.33
CA VAL A 384 -18.00 -42.76 -1.15
C VAL A 384 -19.03 -42.86 -2.26
N ILE A 385 -19.45 -44.08 -2.55
CA ILE A 385 -20.47 -44.43 -3.52
C ILE A 385 -21.74 -44.76 -2.73
N THR A 386 -22.80 -44.01 -2.96
CA THR A 386 -24.12 -44.27 -2.36
C THR A 386 -24.75 -45.53 -2.95
N LYS A 387 -25.84 -46.02 -2.34
CA LYS A 387 -26.57 -47.18 -2.87
C LYS A 387 -27.14 -46.95 -4.28
N SER A 388 -27.42 -45.70 -4.64
CA SER A 388 -27.85 -45.32 -5.99
C SER A 388 -26.71 -45.21 -7.01
N GLY A 389 -25.45 -45.35 -6.58
CA GLY A 389 -24.26 -45.21 -7.41
C GLY A 389 -23.74 -43.77 -7.51
N GLU A 390 -24.27 -42.83 -6.73
CA GLU A 390 -23.81 -41.43 -6.72
C GLU A 390 -22.51 -41.30 -5.92
N LEU A 391 -21.60 -40.44 -6.39
CA LEU A 391 -20.36 -40.12 -5.66
C LEU A 391 -20.60 -38.99 -4.68
N ARG A 392 -20.23 -39.19 -3.41
CA ARG A 392 -20.27 -38.17 -2.36
C ARG A 392 -18.89 -37.99 -1.75
N TRP A 393 -18.49 -36.75 -1.55
CA TRP A 393 -17.30 -36.42 -0.77
C TRP A 393 -17.63 -36.47 0.72
N VAL A 394 -16.79 -37.18 1.45
CA VAL A 394 -16.95 -37.39 2.88
C VAL A 394 -15.72 -36.90 3.60
N MET A 395 -15.92 -36.12 4.64
CA MET A 395 -14.91 -35.80 5.63
C MET A 395 -15.10 -36.72 6.84
N ASP A 396 -14.10 -37.55 7.11
CA ASP A 396 -14.08 -38.58 8.14
C ASP A 396 -13.14 -38.16 9.28
N TYR A 397 -13.69 -38.10 10.49
CA TYR A 397 -12.95 -37.87 11.72
C TYR A 397 -12.89 -39.16 12.50
N ALA A 398 -11.71 -39.75 12.66
CA ALA A 398 -11.54 -41.05 13.32
C ALA A 398 -10.52 -40.97 14.46
N ALA A 399 -10.84 -41.57 15.60
CA ALA A 399 -9.94 -41.76 16.73
C ALA A 399 -9.77 -43.25 17.02
N ARG A 400 -8.55 -43.65 17.38
CA ARG A 400 -8.20 -45.03 17.77
C ARG A 400 -8.37 -45.17 19.28
N ILE A 401 -9.11 -46.19 19.72
CA ILE A 401 -9.24 -46.55 21.13
C ILE A 401 -8.69 -47.96 21.33
N ASP A 402 -7.55 -48.02 22.02
CA ASP A 402 -6.93 -49.29 22.43
C ASP A 402 -7.58 -49.81 23.72
N ASN A 403 -7.98 -51.09 23.73
CA ASN A 403 -8.48 -51.76 24.93
C ASN A 403 -7.64 -53.01 25.21
N ALA A 404 -7.12 -53.16 26.43
CA ALA A 404 -6.17 -54.23 26.80
C ALA A 404 -6.69 -55.67 26.64
N LYS A 405 -7.97 -55.87 26.29
CA LYS A 405 -8.62 -57.18 26.08
C LYS A 405 -9.25 -57.38 24.68
N ILE A 406 -9.28 -56.36 23.81
CA ILE A 406 -9.98 -56.39 22.52
C ILE A 406 -9.06 -55.82 21.42
N LYS A 407 -9.20 -56.29 20.18
CA LYS A 407 -8.56 -55.66 19.00
C LYS A 407 -8.88 -54.15 18.97
N PRO A 408 -7.96 -53.29 18.47
CA PRO A 408 -8.14 -51.84 18.47
C PRO A 408 -9.43 -51.45 17.74
N LEU A 409 -10.19 -50.53 18.36
CA LEU A 409 -11.47 -50.06 17.85
C LEU A 409 -11.36 -48.61 17.43
N TYR A 410 -11.98 -48.28 16.31
CA TYR A 410 -12.04 -46.93 15.78
C TYR A 410 -13.41 -46.34 16.01
N TYR A 411 -13.44 -45.12 16.52
CA TYR A 411 -14.64 -44.35 16.71
C TYR A 411 -14.51 -43.10 15.86
N GLY A 412 -15.52 -42.84 15.05
CA GLY A 412 -15.45 -41.70 14.17
C GLY A 412 -16.79 -41.25 13.67
N TYR A 413 -16.74 -40.16 12.91
CA TYR A 413 -17.91 -39.62 12.29
C TYR A 413 -17.60 -39.06 10.90
N MET A 414 -18.56 -39.22 10.00
CA MET A 414 -18.48 -38.88 8.59
C MET A 414 -19.48 -37.77 8.27
N MET A 415 -19.02 -36.75 7.55
CA MET A 415 -19.84 -35.62 7.11
C MET A 415 -19.78 -35.49 5.59
N ASP A 416 -20.94 -35.38 4.93
CA ASP A 416 -21.01 -35.08 3.50
C ASP A 416 -20.57 -33.63 3.24
N ILE A 417 -19.51 -33.48 2.45
CA ILE A 417 -18.93 -32.19 2.04
C ILE A 417 -18.98 -31.99 0.52
N THR A 418 -19.85 -32.73 -0.18
CA THR A 418 -19.97 -32.70 -1.64
C THR A 418 -20.33 -31.32 -2.17
N SER A 419 -21.32 -30.66 -1.55
CA SER A 419 -21.74 -29.30 -1.93
C SER A 419 -20.60 -28.28 -1.77
N GLN A 420 -19.83 -28.38 -0.68
CA GLN A 420 -18.67 -27.55 -0.43
C GLN A 420 -17.59 -27.78 -1.51
N LYS A 421 -17.26 -29.04 -1.81
CA LYS A 421 -16.26 -29.39 -2.83
C LYS A 421 -16.64 -28.93 -4.22
N ASN A 422 -17.92 -29.05 -4.59
CA ASN A 422 -18.42 -28.55 -5.87
C ASN A 422 -18.36 -27.02 -5.97
N LEU A 423 -18.70 -26.31 -4.89
CA LEU A 423 -18.61 -24.85 -4.85
C LEU A 423 -17.16 -24.37 -4.92
N GLU A 424 -16.23 -25.02 -4.20
CA GLU A 424 -14.80 -24.76 -4.27
C GLU A 424 -14.28 -24.93 -5.72
N ALA A 425 -14.67 -26.01 -6.40
CA ALA A 425 -14.29 -26.26 -7.79
C ALA A 425 -14.84 -25.21 -8.76
N GLN A 426 -16.12 -24.84 -8.63
CA GLN A 426 -16.75 -23.80 -9.47
C GLN A 426 -16.10 -22.42 -9.28
N LEU A 427 -15.77 -22.06 -8.03
CA LEU A 427 -15.09 -20.81 -7.72
C LEU A 427 -13.67 -20.79 -8.31
N MET A 428 -12.93 -21.90 -8.20
CA MET A 428 -11.60 -22.02 -8.79
C MET A 428 -11.66 -21.88 -10.31
N GLU A 429 -12.58 -22.60 -10.97
CA GLU A 429 -12.76 -22.52 -12.42
C GLU A 429 -13.12 -21.09 -12.87
N SER A 430 -14.02 -20.41 -12.16
CA SER A 430 -14.39 -19.03 -12.49
C SER A 430 -13.22 -18.05 -12.30
N LYS A 431 -12.41 -18.25 -11.26
CA LYS A 431 -11.20 -17.45 -11.01
C LYS A 431 -10.16 -17.67 -12.10
N GLU A 432 -9.87 -18.92 -12.44
CA GLU A 432 -8.92 -19.28 -13.50
C GLU A 432 -9.35 -18.70 -14.85
N LYS A 433 -10.65 -18.76 -15.19
CA LYS A 433 -11.18 -18.12 -16.41
C LYS A 433 -10.98 -16.61 -16.41
N ALA A 434 -11.22 -15.93 -15.28
CA ALA A 434 -11.03 -14.48 -15.16
C ALA A 434 -9.55 -14.08 -15.27
N GLU A 435 -8.66 -14.80 -14.61
CA GLU A 435 -7.21 -14.56 -14.65
C GLU A 435 -6.62 -14.85 -16.04
N ALA A 436 -7.07 -15.92 -16.69
CA ALA A 436 -6.70 -16.25 -18.06
C ALA A 436 -7.17 -15.16 -19.04
N ALA A 437 -8.41 -14.68 -18.91
CA ALA A 437 -8.93 -13.60 -19.74
C ALA A 437 -8.14 -12.29 -19.57
N ASN A 438 -7.80 -11.93 -18.33
CA ASN A 438 -7.02 -10.72 -18.06
C ASN A 438 -5.58 -10.83 -18.58
N THR A 439 -4.96 -12.00 -18.44
CA THR A 439 -3.62 -12.26 -18.97
C THR A 439 -3.61 -12.25 -20.50
N ALA A 440 -4.61 -12.85 -21.13
CA ALA A 440 -4.78 -12.83 -22.58
C ALA A 440 -4.99 -11.38 -23.11
N LYS A 441 -5.82 -10.56 -22.43
CA LYS A 441 -6.01 -9.14 -22.75
C LYS A 441 -4.67 -8.38 -22.71
N GLY A 442 -3.88 -8.57 -21.65
CA GLY A 442 -2.57 -7.93 -21.51
C GLY A 442 -1.57 -8.37 -22.58
N HIS A 443 -1.49 -9.68 -22.87
CA HIS A 443 -0.62 -10.22 -23.91
C HIS A 443 -1.01 -9.72 -25.31
N PHE A 444 -2.32 -9.68 -25.60
CA PHE A 444 -2.84 -9.14 -26.86
C PHE A 444 -2.45 -7.68 -27.03
N LEU A 445 -2.64 -6.83 -26.02
CA LEU A 445 -2.26 -5.42 -26.10
C LEU A 445 -0.75 -5.23 -26.27
N ALA A 446 0.08 -5.99 -25.55
CA ALA A 446 1.54 -5.94 -25.69
C ALA A 446 1.99 -6.33 -27.11
N THR A 447 1.44 -7.42 -27.65
CA THR A 447 1.75 -7.91 -29.00
C THR A 447 1.30 -6.88 -30.05
N MET A 448 0.05 -6.42 -29.97
CA MET A 448 -0.49 -5.40 -30.89
C MET A 448 0.33 -4.11 -30.86
N SER A 449 0.80 -3.67 -29.68
CA SER A 449 1.68 -2.52 -29.62
C SER A 449 3.01 -2.74 -30.33
N HIS A 450 3.59 -3.94 -30.26
CA HIS A 450 4.83 -4.26 -30.96
C HIS A 450 4.61 -4.28 -32.48
N GLU A 451 3.52 -4.91 -32.93
CA GLU A 451 3.11 -4.99 -34.33
C GLU A 451 2.77 -3.62 -34.94
N ILE A 452 2.24 -2.68 -34.14
CA ILE A 452 1.98 -1.31 -34.61
C ILE A 452 3.26 -0.46 -34.55
N ARG A 453 4.11 -0.64 -33.54
CA ARG A 453 5.33 0.16 -33.33
C ARG A 453 6.33 -0.04 -34.46
N THR A 454 6.52 -1.26 -34.92
CA THR A 454 7.53 -1.60 -35.95
C THR A 454 7.31 -0.85 -37.28
N PRO A 455 6.14 -0.95 -37.95
CA PRO A 455 5.90 -0.20 -39.19
C PRO A 455 5.88 1.31 -38.96
N LEU A 456 5.40 1.77 -37.80
CA LEU A 456 5.32 3.20 -37.48
C LEU A 456 6.70 3.82 -37.25
N ASN A 457 7.60 3.12 -36.56
CA ASN A 457 9.01 3.51 -36.42
C ASN A 457 9.70 3.56 -37.78
N GLY A 458 9.41 2.61 -38.68
CA GLY A 458 9.90 2.65 -40.06
C GLY A 458 9.45 3.89 -40.81
N ILE A 459 8.14 4.18 -40.82
CA ILE A 459 7.57 5.39 -41.44
C ILE A 459 8.22 6.65 -40.86
N MET A 460 8.32 6.75 -39.54
CA MET A 460 8.93 7.89 -38.86
C MET A 460 10.42 8.05 -39.18
N GLY A 461 11.16 6.94 -39.28
CA GLY A 461 12.56 6.94 -39.68
C GLY A 461 12.75 7.44 -41.11
N PHE A 462 11.92 6.99 -42.05
CA PHE A 462 11.94 7.51 -43.43
C PHE A 462 11.56 8.99 -43.50
N LEU A 463 10.59 9.44 -42.71
CA LEU A 463 10.22 10.85 -42.63
C LEU A 463 11.38 11.71 -42.12
N GLN A 464 12.12 11.26 -41.09
CA GLN A 464 13.32 11.95 -40.63
C GLN A 464 14.39 12.07 -41.71
N VAL A 465 14.60 11.00 -42.49
CA VAL A 465 15.54 11.05 -43.62
C VAL A 465 15.06 12.03 -44.68
N LEU A 466 13.78 11.98 -45.06
CA LEU A 466 13.21 12.88 -46.06
C LEU A 466 13.31 14.35 -45.64
N MET A 467 13.23 14.66 -44.34
CA MET A 467 13.44 16.00 -43.80
C MET A 467 14.89 16.51 -43.93
N GLN A 468 15.86 15.60 -44.01
CA GLN A 468 17.29 15.93 -44.18
C GLN A 468 17.74 16.01 -45.64
N MET A 469 16.93 15.51 -46.59
CA MET A 469 17.20 15.60 -48.02
C MET A 469 16.84 16.99 -48.57
N ASP A 470 17.32 17.29 -49.78
CA ASP A 470 16.92 18.49 -50.52
C ASP A 470 15.44 18.38 -50.92
N ALA A 471 14.59 18.93 -50.07
CA ALA A 471 13.14 18.99 -50.23
C ALA A 471 12.69 20.44 -50.33
N ASN A 472 11.67 20.69 -51.16
CA ASN A 472 11.06 22.02 -51.24
C ASN A 472 10.31 22.36 -49.92
N PRO A 473 10.01 23.65 -49.66
CA PRO A 473 9.40 24.07 -48.39
C PRO A 473 8.08 23.36 -48.08
N GLU A 474 7.25 23.12 -49.10
CA GLU A 474 5.94 22.46 -48.98
C GLU A 474 6.09 20.96 -48.63
N GLN A 475 7.09 20.28 -49.21
CA GLN A 475 7.45 18.91 -48.87
C GLN A 475 7.96 18.78 -47.44
N LYS A 476 8.79 19.72 -46.97
CA LYS A 476 9.25 19.75 -45.58
C LYS A 476 8.10 19.92 -44.60
N GLU A 477 7.13 20.76 -44.92
CA GLU A 477 5.92 20.94 -44.13
C GLU A 477 5.10 19.64 -44.05
N TYR A 478 4.89 18.94 -45.18
CA TYR A 478 4.21 17.65 -45.17
C TYR A 478 4.98 16.58 -44.38
N TYR A 479 6.31 16.53 -44.49
CA TYR A 479 7.13 15.60 -43.71
C TYR A 479 7.03 15.87 -42.21
N GLU A 480 7.05 17.14 -41.80
CA GLU A 480 6.84 17.53 -40.40
C GLU A 480 5.46 17.12 -39.89
N ILE A 481 4.40 17.37 -40.64
CA ILE A 481 3.03 17.01 -40.26
C ILE A 481 2.93 15.49 -40.08
N MET A 482 3.38 14.71 -41.06
CA MET A 482 3.37 13.26 -40.99
C MET A 482 4.19 12.73 -39.80
N TYR A 483 5.36 13.32 -39.55
CA TYR A 483 6.22 12.92 -38.44
C TYR A 483 5.58 13.23 -37.08
N LYS A 484 4.98 14.42 -36.92
CA LYS A 484 4.22 14.82 -35.73
C LYS A 484 3.02 13.89 -35.50
N SER A 485 2.28 13.54 -36.55
CA SER A 485 1.16 12.58 -36.48
C SER A 485 1.62 11.18 -36.06
N GLY A 486 2.72 10.68 -36.62
CA GLY A 486 3.31 9.38 -36.24
C GLY A 486 3.73 9.35 -34.77
N ARG A 487 4.39 10.42 -34.28
CA ARG A 487 4.75 10.57 -32.86
C ARG A 487 3.53 10.58 -31.95
N SER A 488 2.47 11.28 -32.35
CA SER A 488 1.22 11.34 -31.58
C SER A 488 0.57 9.95 -31.49
N LEU A 489 0.54 9.18 -32.57
CA LEU A 489 0.00 7.82 -32.57
C LEU A 489 0.80 6.89 -31.65
N MET A 490 2.15 6.99 -31.69
CA MET A 490 3.02 6.25 -30.78
C MET A 490 2.74 6.57 -29.31
N LYS A 491 2.51 7.86 -28.99
CA LYS A 491 2.15 8.28 -27.63
C LYS A 491 0.86 7.60 -27.17
N ILE A 492 -0.18 7.62 -28.00
CA ILE A 492 -1.48 7.01 -27.69
C ILE A 492 -1.36 5.52 -27.39
N ILE A 493 -0.57 4.80 -28.19
CA ILE A 493 -0.36 3.36 -28.01
C ILE A 493 0.36 3.08 -26.69
N ASN A 494 1.41 3.85 -26.38
CA ASN A 494 2.12 3.73 -25.12
C ASN A 494 1.22 4.06 -23.92
N ASP A 495 0.39 5.10 -24.01
CA ASP A 495 -0.56 5.48 -22.96
C ASP A 495 -1.58 4.34 -22.69
N ILE A 496 -2.07 3.66 -23.73
CA ILE A 496 -2.98 2.51 -23.60
C ILE A 496 -2.28 1.31 -22.94
N LEU A 497 -1.02 1.05 -23.31
CA LEU A 497 -0.24 -0.01 -22.69
C LEU A 497 0.05 0.24 -21.22
N ASP A 498 0.50 1.46 -20.89
CA ASP A 498 0.75 1.87 -19.51
C ASP A 498 -0.54 1.74 -18.71
N PHE A 499 -1.67 2.22 -19.23
CA PHE A 499 -2.98 2.04 -18.60
C PHE A 499 -3.31 0.56 -18.33
N SER A 500 -3.09 -0.34 -19.30
CA SER A 500 -3.36 -1.78 -19.12
C SER A 500 -2.44 -2.43 -18.08
N LYS A 501 -1.17 -2.05 -18.02
CA LYS A 501 -0.22 -2.55 -17.00
C LYS A 501 -0.62 -2.09 -15.61
N ILE A 502 -1.09 -0.86 -15.49
CA ILE A 502 -1.56 -0.27 -14.25
C ILE A 502 -2.87 -0.94 -13.78
N GLU A 503 -3.85 -1.16 -14.68
CA GLU A 503 -5.13 -1.82 -14.36
C GLU A 503 -4.92 -3.26 -13.86
N SER A 504 -3.96 -3.97 -14.45
CA SER A 504 -3.61 -5.35 -14.06
C SER A 504 -2.69 -5.45 -12.83
N GLY A 505 -2.28 -4.32 -12.24
CA GLY A 505 -1.37 -4.29 -11.08
C GLY A 505 0.05 -4.76 -11.37
N LYS A 506 0.45 -4.86 -12.64
CA LYS A 506 1.78 -5.33 -13.08
C LYS A 506 2.81 -4.19 -13.22
N LEU A 507 2.42 -2.95 -12.90
CA LEU A 507 3.33 -1.82 -12.92
C LEU A 507 4.14 -1.77 -11.60
N GLU A 508 5.43 -2.04 -11.69
CA GLU A 508 6.35 -1.92 -10.57
C GLU A 508 6.95 -0.50 -10.51
N LEU A 509 7.07 0.05 -9.30
CA LEU A 509 7.74 1.32 -9.05
C LEU A 509 9.25 1.10 -8.98
N ILE A 510 10.02 1.95 -9.65
CA ILE A 510 11.48 1.90 -9.65
C ILE A 510 11.98 3.04 -8.77
N ILE A 511 12.36 2.71 -7.53
CA ILE A 511 12.78 3.70 -6.55
C ILE A 511 14.30 3.93 -6.66
N ASN A 512 14.70 5.16 -7.02
CA ASN A 512 16.08 5.57 -7.18
C ASN A 512 16.36 6.91 -6.47
N ASP A 513 17.63 7.22 -6.25
CA ASP A 513 18.07 8.54 -5.79
C ASP A 513 18.01 9.52 -6.98
N PHE A 514 17.34 10.67 -6.80
CA PHE A 514 17.25 11.71 -7.83
C PHE A 514 17.28 13.12 -7.24
N ASN A 515 17.66 14.10 -8.06
CA ASN A 515 17.62 15.51 -7.70
C ASN A 515 16.37 16.18 -8.30
N PRO A 516 15.43 16.69 -7.48
CA PRO A 516 14.20 17.30 -7.98
C PRO A 516 14.46 18.56 -8.82
N ARG A 517 15.53 19.31 -8.54
CA ARG A 517 15.89 20.53 -9.29
C ARG A 517 16.36 20.20 -10.71
N ILE A 518 17.23 19.19 -10.84
CA ILE A 518 17.70 18.71 -12.15
C ILE A 518 16.54 18.14 -12.95
N LEU A 519 15.67 17.34 -12.31
CA LEU A 519 14.49 16.78 -12.95
C LEU A 519 13.57 17.86 -13.52
N LEU A 520 13.28 18.92 -12.75
CA LEU A 520 12.43 20.02 -13.20
C LEU A 520 13.08 20.80 -14.34
N ASP A 521 14.38 21.08 -14.25
CA ASP A 521 15.12 21.75 -15.34
C ASP A 521 15.08 20.93 -16.64
N ASP A 522 15.30 19.62 -16.56
CA ASP A 522 15.19 18.70 -17.70
C ASP A 522 13.79 18.71 -18.32
N ILE A 523 12.73 18.80 -17.49
CA ILE A 523 11.36 18.90 -17.97
C ILE A 523 11.15 20.23 -18.71
N LEU A 524 11.57 21.35 -18.13
CA LEU A 524 11.39 22.68 -18.71
C LEU A 524 12.12 22.84 -20.05
N ARG A 525 13.35 22.32 -20.16
CA ARG A 525 14.12 22.32 -21.43
C ARG A 525 13.42 21.56 -22.55
N ALA A 526 12.61 20.55 -22.22
CA ALA A 526 11.84 19.80 -23.21
C ALA A 526 10.69 20.62 -23.85
N PHE A 527 10.35 21.80 -23.31
CA PHE A 527 9.29 22.69 -23.80
C PHE A 527 9.84 24.08 -24.15
N PRO A 528 10.35 24.30 -25.38
CA PRO A 528 10.82 25.61 -25.82
C PRO A 528 9.63 26.53 -26.16
N VAL A 529 8.93 27.02 -25.15
CA VAL A 529 7.68 27.80 -25.30
C VAL A 529 7.91 29.19 -25.90
N GLN A 530 9.10 29.76 -25.72
CA GLN A 530 9.45 31.10 -26.20
C GLN A 530 9.45 31.22 -27.75
N ASN A 531 9.52 30.11 -28.49
CA ASN A 531 9.56 30.13 -29.96
C ASN A 531 8.21 29.83 -30.65
N THR A 532 7.22 29.28 -29.95
CA THR A 532 5.98 28.77 -30.58
C THR A 532 4.68 29.50 -30.20
N LYS A 533 4.62 30.17 -29.04
CA LYS A 533 3.45 30.96 -28.60
C LYS A 533 3.91 32.28 -27.98
N PRO A 534 3.99 33.38 -28.75
CA PRO A 534 4.37 34.69 -28.23
C PRO A 534 3.39 35.12 -27.13
N GLY A 535 3.85 35.23 -25.88
CA GLY A 535 3.03 35.66 -24.73
C GLY A 535 2.65 34.58 -23.72
N LEU A 536 3.17 33.36 -23.83
CA LEU A 536 3.08 32.33 -22.78
C LEU A 536 4.43 32.17 -22.06
N GLU A 537 4.47 32.43 -20.76
CA GLU A 537 5.64 32.23 -19.90
C GLU A 537 5.56 30.92 -19.13
N ILE A 538 6.67 30.19 -18.99
CA ILE A 538 6.76 29.06 -18.05
C ILE A 538 7.65 29.45 -16.88
N ARG A 539 7.15 29.23 -15.66
CA ARG A 539 7.86 29.50 -14.42
C ARG A 539 7.98 28.24 -13.58
N CYS A 540 9.05 28.13 -12.81
CA CYS A 540 9.24 27.04 -11.87
C CYS A 540 9.77 27.59 -10.55
N ILE A 541 9.08 27.28 -9.47
CA ILE A 541 9.41 27.69 -8.11
C ILE A 541 9.60 26.42 -7.29
N ILE A 542 10.72 26.33 -6.59
CA ILE A 542 11.02 25.21 -5.70
C ILE A 542 11.45 25.75 -4.35
N ASN A 543 10.88 25.21 -3.28
CA ASN A 543 11.24 25.60 -1.92
C ASN A 543 12.71 25.27 -1.63
N GLU A 544 13.48 26.26 -1.16
CA GLU A 544 14.92 26.11 -0.88
C GLU A 544 15.22 25.04 0.19
N ARG A 545 14.27 24.79 1.09
CA ARG A 545 14.40 23.79 2.17
C ARG A 545 14.35 22.34 1.66
N ILE A 546 13.96 22.10 0.41
CA ILE A 546 13.87 20.75 -0.16
C ILE A 546 15.29 20.18 -0.39
N PRO A 547 15.60 18.97 0.13
CA PRO A 547 16.89 18.32 -0.09
C PRO A 547 17.25 18.15 -1.58
N ASN A 548 18.55 18.15 -1.89
CA ASN A 548 19.04 17.93 -3.25
C ASN A 548 18.92 16.48 -3.72
N VAL A 549 18.79 15.52 -2.80
CA VAL A 549 18.65 14.11 -3.11
C VAL A 549 17.41 13.60 -2.43
N LEU A 550 16.47 13.09 -3.24
CA LEU A 550 15.26 12.42 -2.80
C LEU A 550 15.31 10.97 -3.29
N HIS A 551 14.72 10.07 -2.51
CA HIS A 551 14.58 8.67 -2.89
C HIS A 551 13.13 8.41 -3.33
N GLY A 552 12.93 8.03 -4.59
CA GLY A 552 11.61 7.85 -5.19
C GLY A 552 11.64 7.46 -6.67
N ASP A 553 10.46 7.31 -7.27
CA ASP A 553 10.36 7.01 -8.71
C ASP A 553 10.38 8.30 -9.55
N GLN A 554 11.58 8.67 -10.01
CA GLN A 554 11.81 9.85 -10.85
C GLN A 554 11.07 9.76 -12.19
N LEU A 555 10.97 8.57 -12.80
CA LEU A 555 10.39 8.40 -14.12
C LEU A 555 8.88 8.64 -14.09
N ARG A 556 8.19 8.10 -13.07
CA ARG A 556 6.75 8.32 -12.89
C ARG A 556 6.43 9.75 -12.48
N LEU A 557 7.25 10.36 -11.63
CA LEU A 557 7.12 11.79 -11.33
C LEU A 557 7.26 12.65 -12.61
N LYS A 558 8.26 12.36 -13.44
CA LYS A 558 8.46 13.03 -14.73
C LYS A 558 7.24 12.88 -15.63
N GLN A 559 6.67 11.67 -15.70
CA GLN A 559 5.48 11.37 -16.51
C GLN A 559 4.25 12.15 -16.03
N VAL A 560 4.04 12.26 -14.71
CA VAL A 560 2.96 13.06 -14.12
C VAL A 560 3.10 14.52 -14.50
N LEU A 561 4.28 15.12 -14.26
CA LEU A 561 4.54 16.53 -14.54
C LEU A 561 4.43 16.87 -16.03
N ILE A 562 4.98 16.04 -16.92
CA ILE A 562 4.88 16.24 -18.37
C ILE A 562 3.42 16.24 -18.84
N ASN A 563 2.59 15.33 -18.35
CA ASN A 563 1.19 15.26 -18.76
C ASN A 563 0.39 16.48 -18.28
N LEU A 564 0.61 16.93 -17.04
CA LEU A 564 -0.04 18.13 -16.52
C LEU A 564 0.43 19.39 -17.26
N LEU A 565 1.74 19.52 -17.49
CA LEU A 565 2.32 20.67 -18.21
C LEU A 565 1.83 20.72 -19.67
N GLN A 566 1.73 19.58 -20.35
CA GLN A 566 1.16 19.51 -21.71
C GLN A 566 -0.30 19.95 -21.74
N ASN A 567 -1.10 19.58 -20.74
CA ASN A 567 -2.48 20.04 -20.63
C ASN A 567 -2.54 21.55 -20.37
N ALA A 568 -1.77 22.07 -19.42
CA ALA A 568 -1.70 23.50 -19.11
C ALA A 568 -1.33 24.34 -20.34
N MET A 569 -0.29 23.94 -21.08
CA MET A 569 0.13 24.61 -22.32
C MET A 569 -0.89 24.51 -23.46
N LYS A 570 -1.63 23.41 -23.51
CA LYS A 570 -2.66 23.18 -24.54
C LYS A 570 -3.85 24.11 -24.35
N PHE A 571 -4.25 24.36 -23.10
CA PHE A 571 -5.43 25.16 -22.75
C PHE A 571 -5.14 26.63 -22.43
N THR A 572 -3.86 27.02 -22.44
CA THR A 572 -3.42 28.42 -22.27
C THR A 572 -2.91 29.00 -23.59
N GLU A 573 -3.53 30.08 -24.07
CA GLU A 573 -3.10 30.81 -25.26
C GLU A 573 -2.13 31.96 -24.93
N THR A 574 -2.42 32.75 -23.89
CA THR A 574 -1.57 33.83 -23.38
C THR A 574 -1.55 33.81 -21.84
N GLY A 575 -0.47 34.31 -21.23
CA GLY A 575 -0.30 34.37 -19.77
C GLY A 575 0.85 33.50 -19.29
N PHE A 576 0.64 32.69 -18.25
CA PHE A 576 1.71 31.85 -17.69
C PHE A 576 1.26 30.45 -17.32
N VAL A 577 2.24 29.54 -17.29
CA VAL A 577 2.14 28.23 -16.65
C VAL A 577 3.23 28.15 -15.60
N GLU A 578 2.87 27.85 -14.35
CA GLU A 578 3.79 27.79 -13.22
C GLU A 578 3.80 26.40 -12.60
N ILE A 579 4.99 25.87 -12.36
CA ILE A 579 5.20 24.68 -11.53
C ILE A 579 5.71 25.16 -10.17
N ASN A 580 4.99 24.86 -9.09
CA ASN A 580 5.46 25.10 -7.73
C ASN A 580 5.69 23.76 -7.02
N VAL A 581 6.78 23.68 -6.25
CA VAL A 581 7.10 22.52 -5.40
C VAL A 581 7.41 23.01 -3.99
N ASP A 582 6.50 22.69 -3.08
CA ASP A 582 6.56 23.08 -1.68
C ASP A 582 6.63 21.87 -0.73
N ILE A 583 7.12 22.11 0.47
CA ILE A 583 7.13 21.09 1.53
C ILE A 583 5.74 21.07 2.16
N TYR A 584 5.05 19.95 2.01
CA TYR A 584 3.76 19.74 2.66
C TYR A 584 3.95 19.30 4.12
N THR A 585 4.79 18.29 4.35
CA THR A 585 5.23 17.83 5.68
C THR A 585 6.64 17.25 5.57
N GLN A 586 7.42 17.33 6.64
CA GLN A 586 8.78 16.79 6.66
C GLN A 586 9.07 16.18 8.04
N SER A 587 9.69 15.00 8.04
CA SER A 587 10.29 14.35 9.19
C SER A 587 11.80 14.20 8.97
N ASN A 588 12.49 13.54 9.91
CA ASN A 588 13.93 13.26 9.78
C ASN A 588 14.26 12.26 8.65
N THR A 589 13.30 11.40 8.24
CA THR A 589 13.52 10.32 7.26
C THR A 589 12.66 10.46 6.03
N ASP A 590 11.55 11.18 6.11
CA ASP A 590 10.56 11.24 5.05
C ASP A 590 10.10 12.68 4.81
N ILE A 591 9.76 12.97 3.56
CA ILE A 591 9.27 14.26 3.13
C ILE A 591 8.09 14.07 2.18
N ARG A 592 7.03 14.84 2.40
CA ARG A 592 5.92 14.93 1.45
C ARG A 592 6.01 16.27 0.75
N LEU A 593 6.08 16.23 -0.57
CA LEU A 593 6.12 17.41 -1.41
C LEU A 593 4.75 17.66 -2.02
N LEU A 594 4.32 18.90 -1.95
CA LEU A 594 3.17 19.43 -2.69
C LEU A 594 3.68 19.98 -4.02
N PHE A 595 3.20 19.40 -5.11
CA PHE A 595 3.40 19.92 -6.45
C PHE A 595 2.13 20.64 -6.88
N SER A 596 2.27 21.81 -7.50
CA SER A 596 1.20 22.46 -8.23
C SER A 596 1.63 22.78 -9.66
N VAL A 597 0.71 22.59 -10.60
CA VAL A 597 0.85 23.04 -11.99
C VAL A 597 -0.33 23.97 -12.26
N THR A 598 -0.04 25.27 -12.31
CA THR A 598 -1.02 26.34 -12.45
C THR A 598 -0.94 26.95 -13.84
N ASP A 599 -2.09 27.13 -14.48
CA ASP A 599 -2.24 27.73 -15.80
C ASP A 599 -3.27 28.86 -15.77
N THR A 600 -3.10 29.86 -16.63
CA THR A 600 -4.06 30.96 -16.82
C THR A 600 -4.99 30.74 -18.01
N GLY A 601 -5.28 29.48 -18.34
CA GLY A 601 -6.07 29.09 -19.50
C GLY A 601 -7.59 29.23 -19.32
N ILE A 602 -8.35 28.48 -20.12
CA ILE A 602 -9.82 28.57 -20.17
C ILE A 602 -10.53 28.12 -18.88
N GLY A 603 -9.84 27.44 -17.97
CA GLY A 603 -10.41 26.83 -16.78
C GLY A 603 -11.39 25.68 -17.07
N ILE A 604 -11.94 25.09 -16.01
CA ILE A 604 -12.79 23.89 -16.03
C ILE A 604 -14.12 24.18 -15.34
N ASP A 605 -15.24 23.82 -15.98
CA ASP A 605 -16.59 23.91 -15.39
C ASP A 605 -16.63 23.10 -14.06
N PRO A 606 -17.08 23.71 -12.94
CA PRO A 606 -17.15 23.04 -11.63
C PRO A 606 -17.87 21.69 -11.65
N ARG A 607 -18.88 21.51 -12.51
CA ARG A 607 -19.63 20.25 -12.61
C ARG A 607 -18.83 19.10 -13.20
N LYS A 608 -17.73 19.40 -13.91
CA LYS A 608 -16.88 18.41 -14.58
C LYS A 608 -15.59 18.12 -13.81
N GLN A 609 -15.27 18.90 -12.78
CA GLN A 609 -14.01 18.77 -12.03
C GLN A 609 -13.88 17.42 -11.30
N GLU A 610 -15.00 16.78 -10.90
CA GLU A 610 -14.98 15.44 -10.33
C GLU A 610 -14.70 14.35 -11.39
N ASP A 611 -15.20 14.54 -12.61
CA ASP A 611 -15.17 13.54 -13.69
C ASP A 611 -13.92 13.64 -14.58
N ILE A 612 -13.12 14.70 -14.49
CA ILE A 612 -11.95 14.88 -15.41
C ILE A 612 -10.86 13.81 -15.24
N PHE A 613 -10.86 13.12 -14.10
CA PHE A 613 -9.93 12.03 -13.82
C PHE A 613 -10.48 10.65 -14.19
N ASP A 614 -11.74 10.57 -14.65
CA ASP A 614 -12.34 9.32 -15.11
C ASP A 614 -11.88 8.93 -16.51
N ASN A 615 -11.91 7.63 -16.78
CA ASN A 615 -11.43 7.08 -18.05
C ASN A 615 -12.26 7.59 -19.22
N PHE A 616 -11.59 8.11 -20.25
CA PHE A 616 -12.21 8.62 -21.49
C PHE A 616 -13.14 9.83 -21.27
N SER A 617 -13.05 10.51 -20.13
CA SER A 617 -13.78 11.75 -19.87
C SER A 617 -13.24 12.87 -20.78
N GLN A 618 -14.12 13.49 -21.58
CA GLN A 618 -13.79 14.58 -22.50
C GLN A 618 -14.75 15.77 -22.28
N GLY A 619 -14.18 16.94 -21.99
CA GLY A 619 -14.88 18.07 -21.38
C GLY A 619 -15.85 18.89 -22.24
N ASP A 620 -16.09 18.63 -23.53
CA ASP A 620 -17.28 19.10 -24.31
C ASP A 620 -17.12 18.83 -25.82
N SER A 621 -18.25 18.54 -26.50
CA SER A 621 -18.34 18.27 -27.95
C SER A 621 -18.00 19.47 -28.86
N HIS A 622 -17.94 20.69 -28.30
CA HIS A 622 -17.61 21.92 -29.04
C HIS A 622 -16.12 22.34 -28.92
N VAL A 623 -15.41 21.91 -27.87
CA VAL A 623 -13.97 22.19 -27.65
C VAL A 623 -13.08 21.06 -28.24
N THR A 624 -13.67 19.89 -28.43
CA THR A 624 -13.03 18.69 -29.00
C THR A 624 -12.58 18.84 -30.45
N SER A 625 -13.24 19.67 -31.26
CA SER A 625 -12.85 19.87 -32.66
C SER A 625 -11.58 20.72 -32.83
N LYS A 626 -11.20 21.53 -31.83
CA LYS A 626 -10.05 22.45 -31.90
C LYS A 626 -8.78 21.93 -31.21
N TYR A 627 -8.90 21.04 -30.21
CA TYR A 627 -7.75 20.68 -29.36
C TYR A 627 -7.42 19.18 -29.18
N GLY A 628 -8.25 18.21 -29.60
CA GLY A 628 -7.91 16.76 -29.73
C GLY A 628 -7.18 16.03 -28.57
N GLY A 629 -7.71 14.93 -28.04
CA GLY A 629 -7.01 14.10 -27.04
C GLY A 629 -7.72 12.79 -26.71
N THR A 630 -7.00 11.81 -26.16
CA THR A 630 -7.55 10.47 -25.84
C THR A 630 -8.44 10.45 -24.60
N GLY A 631 -8.36 11.47 -23.73
CA GLY A 631 -9.03 11.47 -22.43
C GLY A 631 -8.40 10.51 -21.41
N LEU A 632 -7.23 9.91 -21.72
CA LEU A 632 -6.52 8.99 -20.83
C LEU A 632 -5.42 9.66 -20.00
N GLY A 633 -4.97 10.86 -20.39
CA GLY A 633 -3.82 11.51 -19.74
C GLY A 633 -4.02 11.77 -18.25
N LEU A 634 -5.17 12.35 -17.86
CA LEU A 634 -5.46 12.66 -16.46
C LEU A 634 -5.79 11.40 -15.63
N SER A 635 -6.42 10.38 -16.22
CA SER A 635 -6.68 9.13 -15.51
C SER A 635 -5.39 8.34 -15.25
N ILE A 636 -4.44 8.34 -16.20
CA ILE A 636 -3.09 7.80 -15.99
C ILE A 636 -2.36 8.59 -14.90
N VAL A 637 -2.42 9.93 -14.92
CA VAL A 637 -1.80 10.76 -13.87
C VAL A 637 -2.36 10.43 -12.50
N LYS A 638 -3.69 10.41 -12.33
CA LYS A 638 -4.33 10.05 -11.05
C LYS A 638 -3.86 8.70 -10.57
N ARG A 639 -3.81 7.72 -11.46
CA ARG A 639 -3.46 6.37 -11.09
C ARG A 639 -1.97 6.19 -10.76
N LEU A 640 -1.08 6.90 -11.46
CA LEU A 640 0.34 6.95 -11.11
C LEU A 640 0.56 7.60 -9.75
N VAL A 641 -0.13 8.71 -9.47
CA VAL A 641 -0.06 9.39 -8.17
C VAL A 641 -0.59 8.47 -7.06
N GLU A 642 -1.71 7.77 -7.27
CA GLU A 642 -2.25 6.77 -6.32
C GLU A 642 -1.27 5.62 -6.09
N LEU A 643 -0.63 5.09 -7.14
CA LEU A 643 0.38 4.03 -7.04
C LEU A 643 1.59 4.48 -6.22
N MET A 644 2.00 5.73 -6.35
CA MET A 644 3.07 6.35 -5.55
C MET A 644 2.60 6.78 -4.14
N ASN A 645 1.45 6.29 -3.67
CA ASN A 645 0.86 6.63 -2.36
C ASN A 645 0.59 8.14 -2.16
N GLY A 646 0.29 8.83 -3.26
CA GLY A 646 -0.07 10.23 -3.30
C GLY A 646 -1.57 10.49 -3.50
N PHE A 647 -1.89 11.76 -3.74
CA PHE A 647 -3.23 12.21 -4.09
C PHE A 647 -3.14 13.38 -5.07
N ILE A 648 -4.10 13.51 -5.97
CA ILE A 648 -4.21 14.61 -6.94
C ILE A 648 -5.62 15.21 -6.91
N TRP A 649 -5.69 16.54 -7.07
CA TRP A 649 -6.94 17.29 -7.24
C TRP A 649 -6.74 18.48 -8.18
N VAL A 650 -7.82 19.18 -8.47
CA VAL A 650 -7.81 20.39 -9.28
C VAL A 650 -8.61 21.48 -8.58
N GLU A 651 -8.16 22.72 -8.70
CA GLU A 651 -8.92 23.93 -8.39
C GLU A 651 -8.96 24.77 -9.65
N SER A 652 -10.15 25.07 -10.15
CA SER A 652 -10.29 25.81 -11.40
C SER A 652 -11.57 26.63 -11.42
N GLU A 653 -11.51 27.78 -12.09
CA GLU A 653 -12.67 28.60 -12.37
C GLU A 653 -12.68 28.91 -13.88
N GLN A 654 -13.86 28.77 -14.48
CA GLN A 654 -14.00 28.95 -15.93
C GLN A 654 -13.62 30.38 -16.33
N GLY A 655 -12.65 30.51 -17.24
CA GLY A 655 -12.08 31.77 -17.71
C GLY A 655 -10.93 32.34 -16.86
N HIS A 656 -10.59 31.70 -15.74
CA HIS A 656 -9.53 32.15 -14.80
C HIS A 656 -8.36 31.16 -14.67
N GLY A 657 -8.38 30.06 -15.41
CA GLY A 657 -7.32 29.05 -15.42
C GLY A 657 -7.58 27.87 -14.49
N SER A 658 -6.57 27.00 -14.38
CA SER A 658 -6.65 25.77 -13.57
C SER A 658 -5.36 25.58 -12.77
N SER A 659 -5.50 25.08 -11.56
CA SER A 659 -4.37 24.64 -10.72
C SER A 659 -4.55 23.18 -10.38
N PHE A 660 -3.69 22.33 -10.94
CA PHE A 660 -3.62 20.93 -10.59
C PHE A 660 -2.63 20.74 -9.48
N PHE A 661 -3.04 20.09 -8.40
CA PHE A 661 -2.19 19.86 -7.25
C PHE A 661 -2.07 18.38 -6.97
N PHE A 662 -0.88 17.94 -6.58
CA PHE A 662 -0.70 16.58 -6.10
C PHE A 662 0.38 16.49 -5.03
N ILE A 663 0.22 15.52 -4.12
CA ILE A 663 1.16 15.28 -3.02
C ILE A 663 1.81 13.93 -3.20
N LEU A 664 3.14 13.87 -3.10
CA LEU A 664 3.90 12.62 -3.17
C LEU A 664 4.85 12.46 -1.97
N PRO A 665 4.94 11.26 -1.39
CA PRO A 665 5.93 10.92 -0.38
C PRO A 665 7.28 10.55 -1.01
N PHE A 666 8.36 11.02 -0.41
CA PHE A 666 9.74 10.64 -0.72
C PHE A 666 10.51 10.39 0.57
N SER A 667 11.58 9.59 0.51
CA SER A 667 12.48 9.41 1.65
C SER A 667 13.74 10.26 1.49
N ILE A 668 14.25 10.75 2.61
CA ILE A 668 15.48 11.52 2.73
C ILE A 668 16.53 10.61 3.37
N LYS A 669 17.64 10.33 2.67
CA LYS A 669 18.80 9.69 3.30
C LYS A 669 19.53 10.71 4.16
N SER A 670 19.79 10.38 5.42
CA SER A 670 20.69 11.16 6.27
C SER A 670 22.08 11.15 5.64
N ALA A 671 22.66 12.34 5.48
CA ALA A 671 23.95 12.53 4.85
C ALA A 671 25.05 11.81 5.67
N GLN A 672 25.54 10.68 5.18
CA GLN A 672 26.94 10.33 5.39
C GLN A 672 27.77 11.11 4.36
N PRO A 673 28.89 11.73 4.77
CA PRO A 673 29.78 12.38 3.83
C PRO A 673 30.62 11.31 3.12
N GLU A 674 30.26 11.00 1.88
CA GLU A 674 31.15 10.35 0.93
C GLU A 674 31.30 11.22 -0.32
N PRO A 675 32.47 11.13 -0.98
CA PRO A 675 33.15 12.28 -1.57
C PRO A 675 32.43 12.84 -2.80
N GLU A 676 32.53 14.16 -2.95
CA GLU A 676 32.13 14.94 -4.11
C GLU A 676 32.46 14.20 -5.43
N GLN A 677 31.46 13.55 -6.02
CA GLN A 677 31.50 13.23 -7.43
C GLN A 677 31.24 14.52 -8.18
N THR A 678 32.33 14.99 -8.77
CA THR A 678 32.47 16.22 -9.52
C THR A 678 31.37 16.33 -10.57
N GLN A 679 30.72 17.49 -10.59
CA GLN A 679 29.79 17.93 -11.62
C GLN A 679 30.39 17.70 -13.02
N ALA A 680 29.89 16.69 -13.73
CA ALA A 680 30.02 16.65 -15.18
C ALA A 680 28.91 17.53 -15.75
N THR A 681 29.23 18.81 -15.96
CA THR A 681 28.48 19.70 -16.85
C THR A 681 28.27 19.01 -18.20
N HIS A 682 27.03 18.69 -18.56
CA HIS A 682 26.69 18.35 -19.94
C HIS A 682 26.94 19.60 -20.80
N PRO A 683 27.94 19.60 -21.70
CA PRO A 683 28.07 20.67 -22.66
C PRO A 683 26.88 20.56 -23.63
N GLU A 684 26.29 21.68 -24.02
CA GLU A 684 25.54 21.74 -25.28
C GLU A 684 26.49 21.30 -26.40
N ILE A 685 26.38 20.05 -26.83
CA ILE A 685 27.16 19.53 -27.95
C ILE A 685 26.47 20.04 -29.22
N MET A 686 27.01 21.11 -29.80
CA MET A 686 26.83 21.34 -31.23
C MET A 686 27.31 20.06 -31.95
N LEU A 687 26.40 19.36 -32.62
CA LEU A 687 26.68 18.18 -33.45
C LEU A 687 27.73 18.56 -34.50
N GLN A 688 28.99 18.24 -34.24
CA GLN A 688 30.08 18.36 -35.21
C GLN A 688 30.26 17.02 -35.92
N HIS A 689 30.91 17.03 -37.08
CA HIS A 689 31.20 15.81 -37.83
C HIS A 689 32.22 14.95 -37.04
N LEU A 690 32.07 13.63 -37.09
CA LEU A 690 33.05 12.62 -36.64
C LEU A 690 33.70 11.96 -37.88
N PRO A 691 34.40 12.72 -38.74
CA PRO A 691 34.93 12.19 -39.99
C PRO A 691 36.01 11.15 -39.72
N GLY A 692 35.87 9.98 -40.32
CA GLY A 692 36.88 8.91 -40.30
C GLY A 692 36.65 7.80 -39.27
N MET A 693 35.61 7.88 -38.44
CA MET A 693 35.21 6.77 -37.56
C MET A 693 34.54 5.66 -38.39
N GLU A 694 34.95 4.40 -38.18
CA GLU A 694 34.32 3.22 -38.79
C GLU A 694 33.55 2.42 -37.74
N VAL A 695 32.24 2.28 -37.94
CA VAL A 695 31.33 1.60 -37.01
C VAL A 695 30.71 0.38 -37.68
N LEU A 696 30.70 -0.75 -36.95
CA LEU A 696 29.90 -1.92 -37.33
C LEU A 696 28.54 -1.84 -36.65
N LEU A 697 27.47 -1.76 -37.42
CA LEU A 697 26.09 -1.86 -36.96
C LEU A 697 25.61 -3.30 -37.12
N VAL A 698 25.28 -3.95 -36.02
CA VAL A 698 24.73 -5.30 -35.98
C VAL A 698 23.25 -5.22 -35.59
N GLU A 699 22.39 -5.46 -36.55
CA GLU A 699 20.94 -5.26 -36.45
C GLU A 699 20.27 -6.24 -37.42
N ASP A 700 19.21 -6.93 -37.01
CA ASP A 700 18.54 -7.93 -37.85
C ASP A 700 17.44 -7.32 -38.74
N GLU A 701 16.78 -6.27 -38.28
CA GLU A 701 15.69 -5.61 -39.01
C GLU A 701 16.23 -4.63 -40.09
N PRO A 702 16.00 -4.88 -41.40
CA PRO A 702 16.53 -4.05 -42.49
C PRO A 702 16.12 -2.57 -42.42
N ILE A 703 14.94 -2.29 -41.86
CA ILE A 703 14.46 -0.92 -41.66
C ILE A 703 15.33 -0.18 -40.63
N ASN A 704 15.61 -0.81 -39.49
CA ASN A 704 16.47 -0.24 -38.45
C ASN A 704 17.90 -0.07 -38.96
N GLN A 705 18.41 -1.05 -39.71
CA GLN A 705 19.72 -0.95 -40.39
C GLN A 705 19.80 0.32 -41.25
N ALA A 706 18.80 0.54 -42.11
CA ALA A 706 18.78 1.66 -43.05
C ALA A 706 18.69 3.03 -42.34
N VAL A 707 17.89 3.12 -41.27
CA VAL A 707 17.71 4.36 -40.50
C VAL A 707 18.97 4.70 -39.72
N THR A 708 19.49 3.76 -38.92
CA THR A 708 20.68 3.98 -38.09
C THR A 708 21.91 4.22 -38.95
N ARG A 709 22.06 3.49 -40.06
CA ARG A 709 23.15 3.73 -41.02
C ARG A 709 23.13 5.16 -41.54
N ARG A 710 22.00 5.64 -42.06
CA ARG A 710 21.91 7.01 -42.60
C ARG A 710 22.19 8.08 -41.56
N GLN A 711 21.74 7.88 -40.33
CA GLN A 711 21.98 8.81 -39.24
C GLN A 711 23.48 8.91 -38.90
N LEU A 712 24.17 7.77 -38.80
CA LEU A 712 25.61 7.72 -38.56
C LEU A 712 26.41 8.28 -39.74
N GLU A 713 26.02 7.95 -40.99
CA GLU A 713 26.61 8.52 -42.20
C GLU A 713 26.44 10.05 -42.26
N GLY A 714 25.32 10.58 -41.74
CA GLY A 714 25.08 12.02 -41.56
C GLY A 714 26.07 12.72 -40.61
N TRP A 715 26.78 11.97 -39.76
CA TRP A 715 27.87 12.47 -38.94
C TRP A 715 29.26 12.26 -39.57
N GLY A 716 29.34 11.72 -40.79
CA GLY A 716 30.61 11.42 -41.47
C GLY A 716 31.24 10.09 -41.02
N ILE A 717 30.50 9.24 -40.32
CA ILE A 717 30.92 7.90 -39.88
C ILE A 717 30.72 6.91 -41.04
N LYS A 718 31.71 6.05 -41.30
CA LYS A 718 31.53 4.94 -42.22
C LYS A 718 30.89 3.77 -41.50
N VAL A 719 29.73 3.32 -41.99
CA VAL A 719 28.97 2.25 -41.36
C VAL A 719 29.05 0.98 -42.19
N SER A 720 29.32 -0.13 -41.51
CA SER A 720 29.13 -1.47 -42.07
C SER A 720 27.99 -2.17 -41.37
N ILE A 721 27.26 -3.04 -42.08
CA ILE A 721 26.08 -3.73 -41.55
C ILE A 721 26.36 -5.22 -41.44
N ALA A 722 25.95 -5.81 -40.31
CA ALA A 722 25.82 -7.24 -40.08
C ALA A 722 24.39 -7.55 -39.63
N ALA A 723 23.79 -8.61 -40.16
CA ALA A 723 22.39 -8.96 -39.88
C ALA A 723 22.19 -9.83 -38.61
N ASN A 724 23.27 -10.31 -38.00
CA ASN A 724 23.25 -11.18 -36.82
C ASN A 724 24.66 -11.26 -36.18
N GLY A 725 24.75 -11.90 -35.02
CA GLY A 725 26.01 -12.06 -34.29
C GLY A 725 27.10 -12.85 -35.05
N HIS A 726 26.73 -13.79 -35.92
CA HIS A 726 27.71 -14.54 -36.72
C HIS A 726 28.39 -13.67 -37.77
N GLU A 727 27.62 -12.89 -38.53
CA GLU A 727 28.18 -11.93 -39.49
C GLU A 727 29.05 -10.89 -38.80
N ALA A 728 28.69 -10.48 -37.58
CA ALA A 728 29.52 -9.57 -36.79
C ALA A 728 30.89 -10.19 -36.47
N LEU A 729 30.93 -11.47 -36.08
CA LEU A 729 32.17 -12.21 -35.84
C LEU A 729 33.04 -12.35 -37.10
N ASP A 730 32.40 -12.56 -38.26
CA ASP A 730 33.09 -12.66 -39.55
C ASP A 730 33.71 -11.31 -39.93
N TYR A 731 32.97 -10.22 -39.80
CA TYR A 731 33.51 -8.89 -40.08
C TYR A 731 34.66 -8.51 -39.15
N CYS A 732 34.52 -8.73 -37.84
CA CYS A 732 35.57 -8.44 -36.88
C CYS A 732 36.81 -9.34 -37.04
N SER A 733 36.72 -10.46 -37.77
CA SER A 733 37.88 -11.31 -38.08
C SER A 733 38.75 -10.78 -39.22
N VAL A 734 38.18 -9.96 -40.11
CA VAL A 734 38.84 -9.46 -41.32
C VAL A 734 39.27 -8.01 -41.17
N ARG A 735 38.59 -7.24 -40.32
CA ARG A 735 38.83 -5.80 -40.14
C ARG A 735 38.54 -5.35 -38.71
N SER A 736 39.22 -4.30 -38.29
CA SER A 736 39.00 -3.60 -37.02
C SER A 736 38.02 -2.43 -37.20
N PHE A 737 37.16 -2.21 -36.22
CA PHE A 737 36.26 -1.05 -36.16
C PHE A 737 36.61 -0.17 -34.97
N ASP A 738 36.19 1.09 -35.00
CA ASP A 738 36.34 2.00 -33.85
C ASP A 738 35.24 1.77 -32.80
N ALA A 739 34.07 1.29 -33.22
CA ALA A 739 33.02 0.79 -32.32
C ALA A 739 32.10 -0.21 -33.03
N VAL A 740 31.47 -1.08 -32.24
CA VAL A 740 30.40 -1.98 -32.68
C VAL A 740 29.11 -1.59 -31.96
N LEU A 741 28.07 -1.24 -32.71
CA LEU A 741 26.70 -1.11 -32.19
C LEU A 741 26.03 -2.47 -32.33
N MET A 742 25.81 -3.16 -31.22
CA MET A 742 25.37 -4.56 -31.19
C MET A 742 23.93 -4.66 -30.68
N ASP A 743 22.97 -5.02 -31.53
CA ASP A 743 21.66 -5.43 -31.02
C ASP A 743 21.80 -6.72 -30.20
N ILE A 744 21.02 -6.82 -29.13
CA ILE A 744 21.02 -7.94 -28.20
C ILE A 744 20.13 -9.05 -28.73
N GLN A 745 18.96 -8.72 -29.26
CA GLN A 745 17.95 -9.71 -29.65
C GLN A 745 17.96 -9.88 -31.16
N MET A 746 18.72 -10.87 -31.65
CA MET A 746 18.84 -11.17 -33.07
C MET A 746 18.76 -12.69 -33.31
N PRO A 747 18.24 -13.14 -34.48
CA PRO A 747 18.21 -14.54 -34.86
C PRO A 747 19.62 -15.11 -35.09
N LEU A 748 19.72 -16.45 -35.06
CA LEU A 748 20.95 -17.25 -35.23
C LEU A 748 21.97 -17.12 -34.09
N MET A 749 22.40 -15.90 -33.78
CA MET A 749 23.31 -15.61 -32.66
C MET A 749 22.97 -14.25 -32.06
N ASP A 750 22.66 -14.26 -30.76
CA ASP A 750 22.35 -13.06 -29.99
C ASP A 750 23.60 -12.22 -29.70
N GLY A 751 23.39 -10.94 -29.37
CA GLY A 751 24.47 -9.98 -29.16
C GLY A 751 25.33 -10.28 -27.92
N ILE A 752 24.79 -10.96 -26.91
CA ILE A 752 25.53 -11.34 -25.70
C ILE A 752 26.55 -12.43 -26.05
N THR A 753 26.09 -13.47 -26.73
CA THR A 753 26.90 -14.60 -27.19
C THR A 753 27.97 -14.13 -28.17
N ALA A 754 27.62 -13.26 -29.12
CA ALA A 754 28.57 -12.66 -30.04
C ALA A 754 29.67 -11.85 -29.30
N THR A 755 29.29 -11.07 -28.30
CA THR A 755 30.23 -10.27 -27.49
C THR A 755 31.18 -11.17 -26.69
N GLN A 756 30.68 -12.22 -26.05
CA GLN A 756 31.53 -13.16 -25.30
C GLN A 756 32.60 -13.79 -26.21
N ILE A 757 32.21 -14.23 -27.41
CA ILE A 757 33.14 -14.82 -28.39
C ILE A 757 34.15 -13.77 -28.87
N LEU A 758 33.74 -12.52 -29.11
CA LEU A 758 34.65 -11.43 -29.47
C LEU A 758 35.68 -11.18 -28.37
N ARG A 759 35.26 -11.12 -27.10
CA ARG A 759 36.17 -10.93 -25.95
C ARG A 759 37.16 -12.07 -25.78
N GLU A 760 36.76 -13.31 -26.00
CA GLU A 760 37.69 -14.46 -25.98
C GLU A 760 38.76 -14.38 -27.08
N ARG A 761 38.40 -13.86 -28.26
CA ARG A 761 39.34 -13.65 -29.37
C ARG A 761 40.29 -12.48 -29.07
N GLU A 762 39.75 -11.39 -28.55
CA GLU A 762 40.50 -10.20 -28.15
C GLU A 762 41.52 -10.47 -27.05
N ALA A 763 41.16 -11.27 -26.05
CA ALA A 763 42.08 -11.71 -24.99
C ALA A 763 43.32 -12.45 -25.55
N LYS A 764 43.20 -13.12 -26.70
CA LYS A 764 44.32 -13.80 -27.38
C LYS A 764 45.15 -12.87 -28.25
N GLN A 765 44.58 -11.75 -28.69
CA GLN A 765 45.19 -10.83 -29.65
C GLN A 765 45.65 -9.51 -29.01
N ASN A 766 45.34 -9.28 -27.72
CA ASN A 766 45.63 -8.06 -26.97
C ASN A 766 45.11 -6.78 -27.67
N LEU A 767 43.93 -6.90 -28.29
CA LEU A 767 43.17 -5.83 -28.92
C LEU A 767 41.85 -5.65 -28.16
N HIS A 768 41.30 -4.44 -28.13
CA HIS A 768 40.01 -4.16 -27.51
C HIS A 768 39.18 -3.25 -28.41
N THR A 769 38.08 -3.77 -28.92
CA THR A 769 37.12 -3.04 -29.76
C THR A 769 35.93 -2.63 -28.89
N PRO A 770 35.57 -1.35 -28.81
CA PRO A 770 34.39 -0.92 -28.07
C PRO A 770 33.11 -1.58 -28.61
N ILE A 771 32.37 -2.31 -27.77
CA ILE A 771 31.08 -2.92 -28.09
C ILE A 771 30.00 -2.21 -27.27
N ILE A 772 29.07 -1.54 -27.94
CA ILE A 772 27.98 -0.77 -27.35
C ILE A 772 26.68 -1.55 -27.57
N ALA A 773 26.00 -1.91 -26.48
CA ALA A 773 24.70 -2.57 -26.54
C ALA A 773 23.65 -1.65 -27.18
N PHE A 774 22.88 -2.14 -28.14
CA PHE A 774 21.91 -1.36 -28.91
C PHE A 774 20.53 -2.02 -28.89
N THR A 775 19.79 -1.92 -27.79
CA THR A 775 18.62 -2.78 -27.53
C THR A 775 17.31 -2.05 -27.22
N ALA A 776 16.17 -2.66 -27.57
CA ALA A 776 14.82 -2.18 -27.24
C ALA A 776 14.37 -2.48 -25.80
N ALA A 777 15.07 -3.36 -25.07
CA ALA A 777 14.75 -3.74 -23.70
C ALA A 777 15.71 -3.03 -22.72
N ALA A 778 15.27 -1.91 -22.15
CA ALA A 778 15.94 -1.27 -21.03
C ALA A 778 15.08 -1.47 -19.77
N LEU A 779 15.19 -2.65 -19.14
CA LEU A 779 14.68 -2.89 -17.80
C LEU A 779 15.79 -2.63 -16.76
N VAL A 780 15.41 -2.42 -15.50
CA VAL A 780 16.37 -2.27 -14.39
C VAL A 780 17.22 -3.53 -14.29
N GLY A 781 18.56 -3.39 -14.31
CA GLY A 781 19.50 -4.51 -14.29
C GLY A 781 20.07 -4.91 -15.66
N ASP A 782 19.46 -4.49 -16.78
CA ASP A 782 19.95 -4.86 -18.11
C ASP A 782 21.31 -4.20 -18.41
N ARG A 783 21.54 -2.97 -17.94
CA ARG A 783 22.83 -2.29 -18.06
C ARG A 783 23.94 -3.07 -17.37
N GLU A 784 23.74 -3.43 -16.10
CA GLU A 784 24.70 -4.23 -15.33
C GLU A 784 24.95 -5.58 -16.01
N ARG A 785 23.91 -6.21 -16.56
CA ARG A 785 24.03 -7.48 -17.30
C ARG A 785 24.88 -7.36 -18.56
N PHE A 786 24.69 -6.31 -19.36
CA PHE A 786 25.45 -6.09 -20.59
C PHE A 786 26.91 -5.72 -20.33
N LEU A 787 27.16 -4.90 -19.31
CA LEU A 787 28.53 -4.60 -18.91
C LEU A 787 29.23 -5.86 -18.34
N ALA A 788 28.52 -6.68 -17.57
CA ALA A 788 29.05 -7.93 -17.03
C ALA A 788 29.39 -8.98 -18.11
N CYS A 789 28.71 -8.96 -19.27
CA CYS A 789 29.06 -9.84 -20.39
C CYS A 789 30.21 -9.32 -21.27
N GLY A 790 30.78 -8.16 -20.91
CA GLY A 790 31.96 -7.58 -21.55
C GLY A 790 31.66 -6.47 -22.56
N MET A 791 30.45 -5.92 -22.63
CA MET A 791 30.18 -4.71 -23.42
C MET A 791 30.70 -3.47 -22.68
N ASP A 792 31.01 -2.40 -23.42
CA ASP A 792 31.65 -1.19 -22.89
C ASP A 792 30.66 -0.06 -22.57
N ASP A 793 29.54 0.01 -23.29
CA ASP A 793 28.48 0.99 -23.05
C ASP A 793 27.12 0.45 -23.54
N TYR A 794 26.06 1.21 -23.31
CA TYR A 794 24.71 0.84 -23.74
C TYR A 794 23.92 2.03 -24.26
N ILE A 795 23.07 1.79 -25.26
CA ILE A 795 22.11 2.74 -25.81
C ILE A 795 20.77 2.00 -25.99
N SER A 796 19.72 2.55 -25.39
CA SER A 796 18.36 2.02 -25.53
C SER A 796 17.68 2.52 -26.79
N LYS A 797 16.85 1.67 -27.39
CA LYS A 797 15.90 2.02 -28.46
C LYS A 797 14.54 2.39 -27.82
N PRO A 798 13.84 3.46 -28.25
CA PRO A 798 14.16 4.33 -29.39
C PRO A 798 15.38 5.22 -29.10
N VAL A 799 16.26 5.29 -30.09
CA VAL A 799 17.60 5.89 -29.97
C VAL A 799 17.48 7.39 -29.77
N ASP A 800 18.01 7.89 -28.65
CA ASP A 800 18.30 9.32 -28.51
C ASP A 800 19.61 9.62 -29.25
N MET A 801 19.50 10.40 -30.34
CA MET A 801 20.63 10.71 -31.21
C MET A 801 21.73 11.51 -30.51
N ASN A 802 21.39 12.33 -29.51
CA ASN A 802 22.38 13.10 -28.75
C ASN A 802 23.18 12.17 -27.82
N LEU A 803 22.49 11.21 -27.19
CA LEU A 803 23.16 10.19 -26.36
C LEU A 803 24.02 9.25 -27.19
N LEU A 804 23.52 8.79 -28.35
CA LEU A 804 24.29 7.96 -29.26
C LEU A 804 25.55 8.68 -29.77
N TYR A 805 25.42 9.95 -30.17
CA TYR A 805 26.57 10.77 -30.58
C TYR A 805 27.57 10.93 -29.44
N ALA A 806 27.10 11.30 -28.24
CA ALA A 806 27.96 11.48 -27.08
C ALA A 806 28.69 10.19 -26.69
N CYS A 807 28.03 9.03 -26.80
CA CYS A 807 28.61 7.71 -26.57
C CYS A 807 29.70 7.40 -27.60
N LEU A 808 29.39 7.49 -28.90
CA LEU A 808 30.36 7.22 -29.97
C LEU A 808 31.56 8.18 -29.92
N ARG A 809 31.34 9.45 -29.57
CA ARG A 809 32.42 10.43 -29.40
C ARG A 809 33.44 10.04 -28.33
N LYS A 810 33.06 9.28 -27.28
CA LYS A 810 34.03 8.76 -26.29
C LYS A 810 35.05 7.82 -26.91
N TYR A 811 34.66 7.12 -27.97
CA TYR A 811 35.44 6.07 -28.63
C TYR A 811 36.04 6.53 -29.97
N ALA A 812 35.68 7.72 -30.44
CA ALA A 812 36.30 8.33 -31.61
C ALA A 812 37.79 8.61 -31.33
N LYS A 813 38.67 8.18 -32.24
CA LYS A 813 40.10 8.50 -32.18
C LYS A 813 40.27 10.03 -32.20
N GLN A 814 40.86 10.60 -31.16
CA GLN A 814 41.31 11.99 -31.19
C GLN A 814 42.42 12.10 -32.25
N ASN A 815 42.13 12.71 -33.40
CA ASN A 815 43.18 13.17 -34.29
C ASN A 815 44.04 14.17 -33.50
N GLN A 816 45.30 13.80 -33.25
CA GLN A 816 46.35 14.75 -32.85
C GLN A 816 46.57 15.78 -33.95
#